data_AF-A0A5C3EJC7-F1
#
_entry.id   AF-A0A5C3EJC7-F1
#
_cell.length_a   1.000
_cell.length_b   1.000
_cell.length_c   1.000
_cell.angle_alpha   90.00
_cell.angle_beta   90.00
_cell.angle_gamma   90.00
#
_symmetry.space_group_name_H-M   'P 1'
#
loop_
_entity.id
_entity.type
_entity.pdbx_description
1 polymer ?
#
loop_
_entity_poly.entity_id
_entity_poly.type
_entity_poly.pdbx_seq_one_letter_code
_entity_poly.pdbx_strand_id
1 'polypeptide(L)'
;MVESIRDQFDNMTVDDIIDSCAKRIHRSKASLTPHFINLQSFTLTDDELRLGLHRDAFRNIVADLLRNNVLITPDEKLCYLLGQLSLTPIAQAQRPDPYEQSLRQNLVEAFHHQYRGDAHRRFLEFVIKVNQTLFESKPAKHQPYYKGTAVIQSSGTGKTRMILELGRIAPLLFMCIRPQTGTARTGYPLGDTAIMNLVQSNFMPDEANQHNRSNTISNDEKAAILLAAWFHTLASKLEQQSHPKPKFDLLVELNTFGTCHRHNQRQLFFQQVQTQATTWAKDAPIADDYNTIFSHYLNPQVHRLSHQMHLIHEYLAAIHADTRRSTPVFVALDKCVELPPGLLDSIERAWAHLKQLENSQHAERQASKAKDKDQPKIVCFWLVLISTNSSAAHLIRPQPEHTLTRDKNAIPLPTFCGVGFDVLRVELPPLVMAQDAATTHFVQKHGRPLWISLVPENFWVIAVSKVLGTTNFVRGHRTICFNVLASRLALQYVPTRGSDNRLFGEQATFARNTVDRHMRILDCVDGDAILHVSSPSEPVLAIASSLSMMPTHTESLADVPVPLQTAVNRYGSILETVADTCLGSADIDILKGIRGELMVRLLLMTAWDAVKMSVERSHFADSEDLSAKATRFLAPVHLKSILQGLVRFDPTTWRTVQGQIDAVCQLVCQRWPSMTNTNVRAWVHFTHFDILDVKLGQLSPEYLWYCWKRGVAIQMAHPQHGIDGIIPVFVGDLEQPFDQNHVQEHHGLESEAQADSDTLGARLMTYVAWEAKNRRKTSPDLAYQAAQKPAHAGPMLKFEASSQPAQTGGSTLKRRRSTTEPDDVAPLTDRGILTILADVGAKTKPGGVQRIKDTGSLQLWIRGLDPPNYPCLDELEIRSAVIKFGNDVVQRADYDVYNRMPNPMDLDVVHVSDIDLTATSAPDSAAVTDHNQDGERLSSSSSLSLQVEDEEMLTS
;
A
#
# COMPACT_ATOMS: atom_id res chain seq x y z
N MET A 1 -36.51 -3.31 22.01
CA MET A 1 -36.68 -4.49 21.13
C MET A 1 -36.53 -5.79 21.91
N VAL A 2 -35.48 -5.91 22.74
CA VAL A 2 -35.18 -7.07 23.61
C VAL A 2 -36.28 -7.35 24.65
N GLU A 3 -36.86 -6.33 25.28
CA GLU A 3 -37.94 -6.52 26.28
C GLU A 3 -39.24 -7.03 25.63
N SER A 4 -39.58 -6.55 24.44
CA SER A 4 -40.71 -7.07 23.64
C SER A 4 -40.48 -8.47 23.08
N ILE A 5 -39.22 -8.90 23.00
CA ILE A 5 -38.84 -10.24 22.58
C ILE A 5 -39.03 -11.23 23.74
N ARG A 6 -38.83 -10.80 25.00
CA ARG A 6 -38.90 -11.65 26.20
C ARG A 6 -40.29 -12.22 26.53
N ASP A 7 -41.37 -11.48 26.26
CA ASP A 7 -42.74 -11.85 26.67
C ASP A 7 -43.46 -12.83 25.71
N GLN A 8 -42.82 -13.25 24.60
CA GLN A 8 -43.44 -14.12 23.58
C GLN A 8 -42.83 -15.54 23.47
N PHE A 9 -41.89 -15.90 24.36
CA PHE A 9 -41.01 -17.06 24.15
C PHE A 9 -41.49 -18.43 24.63
N ASP A 10 -42.54 -18.53 25.45
CA ASP A 10 -42.84 -19.82 26.11
C ASP A 10 -43.35 -20.93 25.19
N ASN A 11 -43.67 -20.64 23.90
CA ASN A 11 -44.24 -21.62 22.95
C ASN A 11 -43.67 -21.57 21.51
N MET A 12 -42.53 -20.93 21.25
CA MET A 12 -41.97 -20.77 19.89
C MET A 12 -40.71 -21.62 19.67
N THR A 13 -40.56 -22.23 18.49
CA THR A 13 -39.30 -22.89 18.10
C THR A 13 -38.21 -21.86 17.77
N VAL A 14 -36.94 -22.26 17.78
CA VAL A 14 -35.80 -21.39 17.39
C VAL A 14 -36.00 -20.79 16.00
N ASP A 15 -36.62 -21.53 15.08
CA ASP A 15 -36.88 -21.05 13.73
C ASP A 15 -38.01 -20.02 13.69
N ASP A 16 -39.05 -20.19 14.52
CA ASP A 16 -40.11 -19.19 14.66
C ASP A 16 -39.58 -17.87 15.23
N ILE A 17 -38.61 -17.95 16.15
CA ILE A 17 -37.93 -16.81 16.76
C ILE A 17 -37.08 -16.07 15.72
N ILE A 18 -36.31 -16.81 14.91
CA ILE A 18 -35.48 -16.26 13.84
C ILE A 18 -36.36 -15.58 12.80
N ASP A 19 -37.45 -16.21 12.38
CA ASP A 19 -38.38 -15.65 11.40
C ASP A 19 -39.07 -14.39 11.94
N SER A 20 -39.44 -14.38 13.22
CA SER A 20 -39.99 -13.19 13.90
C SER A 20 -38.98 -12.04 13.93
N CYS A 21 -37.71 -12.33 14.23
CA CYS A 21 -36.63 -11.33 14.20
C CYS A 21 -36.38 -10.80 12.79
N ALA A 22 -36.31 -11.67 11.79
CA ALA A 22 -36.13 -11.29 10.39
C ALA A 22 -37.28 -10.39 9.89
N LYS A 23 -38.53 -10.71 10.23
CA LYS A 23 -39.71 -9.88 9.92
C LYS A 23 -39.63 -8.50 10.57
N ARG A 24 -39.17 -8.40 11.82
CA ARG A 24 -39.01 -7.12 12.53
C ARG A 24 -37.88 -6.27 11.93
N ILE A 25 -36.74 -6.87 11.61
CA ILE A 25 -35.61 -6.19 10.95
C ILE A 25 -36.04 -5.68 9.57
N HIS A 26 -36.81 -6.47 8.82
CA HIS A 26 -37.35 -6.03 7.52
C HIS A 26 -38.25 -4.79 7.67
N ARG A 27 -39.14 -4.76 8.67
CA ARG A 27 -40.02 -3.61 8.94
C ARG A 27 -39.25 -2.37 9.40
N SER A 28 -38.17 -2.54 10.17
CA SER A 28 -37.33 -1.45 10.66
C SER A 28 -36.15 -1.12 9.74
N LYS A 29 -36.07 -1.73 8.54
CA LYS A 29 -34.95 -1.60 7.62
C LYS A 29 -34.64 -0.13 7.28
N ALA A 30 -35.66 0.68 7.00
CA ALA A 30 -35.46 2.08 6.61
C ALA A 30 -34.77 2.92 7.71
N SER A 31 -35.06 2.64 8.98
CA SER A 31 -34.43 3.35 10.11
C SER A 31 -33.09 2.75 10.52
N LEU A 32 -32.84 1.47 10.24
CA LEU A 32 -31.58 0.79 10.58
C LEU A 32 -30.51 0.91 9.50
N THR A 33 -30.89 1.04 8.22
CA THR A 33 -29.95 1.10 7.07
C THR A 33 -28.90 2.20 7.17
N PRO A 34 -29.20 3.43 7.68
CA PRO A 34 -28.18 4.47 7.88
C PRO A 34 -27.07 4.06 8.86
N HIS A 35 -27.35 3.13 9.78
CA HIS A 35 -26.42 2.67 10.81
C HIS A 35 -25.78 1.31 10.47
N PHE A 36 -26.45 0.50 9.64
CA PHE A 36 -26.01 -0.84 9.24
C PHE A 36 -26.21 -1.02 7.73
N ILE A 37 -25.21 -0.59 6.96
CA ILE A 37 -25.28 -0.54 5.47
C ILE A 37 -25.50 -1.92 4.84
N ASN A 38 -25.06 -2.99 5.51
CA ASN A 38 -25.29 -4.37 5.11
C ASN A 38 -26.78 -4.76 5.08
N LEU A 39 -27.66 -4.02 5.78
CA LEU A 39 -29.10 -4.23 5.73
C LEU A 39 -29.75 -3.64 4.47
N GLN A 40 -29.03 -2.83 3.67
CA GLN A 40 -29.56 -2.26 2.44
C GLN A 40 -30.01 -3.34 1.44
N SER A 41 -29.30 -4.47 1.39
CA SER A 41 -29.65 -5.64 0.57
C SER A 41 -30.58 -6.65 1.25
N PHE A 42 -30.95 -6.44 2.52
CA PHE A 42 -31.80 -7.38 3.27
C PHE A 42 -33.25 -7.31 2.75
N THR A 43 -33.74 -8.40 2.18
CA THR A 43 -35.14 -8.56 1.77
C THR A 43 -35.68 -9.85 2.34
N LEU A 44 -36.76 -9.78 3.10
CA LEU A 44 -37.49 -10.97 3.50
C LEU A 44 -38.25 -11.49 2.27
N THR A 45 -37.99 -12.72 1.85
CA THR A 45 -38.65 -13.35 0.69
C THR A 45 -39.38 -14.61 1.15
N ASP A 46 -40.53 -14.92 0.54
CA ASP A 46 -41.29 -16.17 0.81
C ASP A 46 -40.71 -17.42 0.12
N ASP A 47 -39.54 -17.29 -0.53
CA ASP A 47 -38.79 -18.40 -1.14
C ASP A 47 -38.16 -19.26 -0.04
N GLU A 48 -38.61 -20.52 0.09
CA GLU A 48 -38.15 -21.47 1.13
C GLU A 48 -36.62 -21.67 1.14
N LEU A 49 -35.97 -21.63 -0.04
CA LEU A 49 -34.53 -21.86 -0.15
C LEU A 49 -33.76 -20.65 0.39
N ARG A 50 -34.28 -19.44 0.15
CA ARG A 50 -33.74 -18.18 0.69
C ARG A 50 -34.02 -18.05 2.19
N LEU A 51 -35.21 -18.46 2.64
CA LEU A 51 -35.58 -18.53 4.06
C LEU A 51 -34.64 -19.47 4.83
N GLY A 52 -34.28 -20.62 4.26
CA GLY A 52 -33.27 -21.53 4.82
C GLY A 52 -31.91 -20.86 5.02
N LEU A 53 -31.42 -20.15 4.00
CA LEU A 53 -30.14 -19.41 4.06
C LEU A 53 -30.16 -18.25 5.08
N HIS A 54 -31.30 -17.54 5.18
CA HIS A 54 -31.52 -16.55 6.23
C HIS A 54 -31.43 -17.21 7.61
N ARG A 55 -32.14 -18.32 7.82
CA ARG A 55 -32.13 -19.06 9.09
C ARG A 55 -30.72 -19.54 9.45
N ASP A 56 -29.95 -20.04 8.49
CA ASP A 56 -28.58 -20.50 8.73
C ASP A 56 -27.62 -19.36 9.07
N ALA A 57 -27.74 -18.20 8.41
CA ALA A 57 -26.96 -17.02 8.76
C ALA A 57 -27.27 -16.55 10.20
N PHE A 58 -28.55 -16.48 10.57
CA PHE A 58 -28.96 -16.16 11.94
C PHE A 58 -28.45 -17.19 12.95
N ARG A 59 -28.58 -18.49 12.67
CA ARG A 59 -28.07 -19.56 13.54
C ARG A 59 -26.56 -19.47 13.72
N ASN A 60 -25.80 -19.19 12.67
CA ASN A 60 -24.34 -19.06 12.74
C ASN A 60 -23.92 -17.88 13.62
N ILE A 61 -24.59 -16.72 13.47
CA ILE A 61 -24.32 -15.52 14.27
C ILE A 61 -24.72 -15.74 15.73
N VAL A 62 -25.86 -16.38 16.00
CA VAL A 62 -26.31 -16.70 17.36
C VAL A 62 -25.37 -17.74 18.00
N ALA A 63 -24.94 -18.75 17.25
CA ALA A 63 -23.97 -19.74 17.74
C ALA A 63 -22.59 -19.14 18.00
N ASP A 64 -22.21 -18.08 17.28
CA ASP A 64 -20.99 -17.31 17.53
C ASP A 64 -21.12 -16.46 18.82
N LEU A 65 -22.26 -15.78 19.00
CA LEU A 65 -22.58 -15.04 20.24
C LEU A 65 -22.67 -15.93 21.49
N LEU A 66 -23.07 -17.20 21.34
CA LEU A 66 -23.13 -18.16 22.44
C LEU A 66 -21.78 -18.82 22.73
N ARG A 67 -20.91 -18.98 21.72
CA ARG A 67 -19.56 -19.54 21.88
C ARG A 67 -18.58 -18.52 22.46
N ASN A 68 -18.72 -17.27 22.05
CA ASN A 68 -17.94 -16.16 22.59
C ASN A 68 -18.68 -15.65 23.83
N ASN A 69 -18.30 -16.15 25.00
CA ASN A 69 -18.91 -15.84 26.31
C ASN A 69 -18.64 -14.38 26.75
N VAL A 70 -18.99 -13.42 25.89
CA VAL A 70 -18.71 -11.99 26.04
C VAL A 70 -19.82 -11.39 26.90
N LEU A 71 -19.40 -10.67 27.94
CA LEU A 71 -20.25 -9.80 28.77
C LEU A 71 -20.67 -8.56 27.94
N ILE A 72 -21.49 -8.77 26.92
CA ILE A 72 -22.12 -7.72 26.10
C ILE A 72 -23.58 -7.60 26.47
N THR A 73 -24.05 -6.36 26.54
CA THR A 73 -25.44 -6.00 26.78
C THR A 73 -26.33 -6.52 25.65
N PRO A 74 -27.64 -6.70 25.88
CA PRO A 74 -28.57 -7.13 24.83
C PRO A 74 -28.57 -6.23 23.59
N ASP A 75 -28.31 -4.93 23.75
CA ASP A 75 -28.26 -3.97 22.64
C ASP A 75 -26.96 -4.12 21.82
N GLU A 76 -25.83 -4.42 22.46
CA GLU A 76 -24.58 -4.74 21.78
C GLU A 76 -24.67 -6.07 21.02
N LYS A 77 -25.35 -7.08 21.60
CA LYS A 77 -25.65 -8.34 20.91
C LYS A 77 -26.52 -8.11 19.68
N LEU A 78 -27.49 -7.21 19.77
CA LEU A 78 -28.32 -6.82 18.63
C LEU A 78 -27.50 -6.06 17.59
N CYS A 79 -26.64 -5.13 17.98
CA CYS A 79 -25.76 -4.40 17.05
C CYS A 79 -24.77 -5.34 16.35
N TYR A 80 -24.21 -6.32 17.08
CA TYR A 80 -23.36 -7.36 16.51
C TYR A 80 -24.12 -8.20 15.49
N LEU A 81 -25.33 -8.66 15.85
CA LEU A 81 -26.19 -9.41 14.96
C LEU A 81 -26.55 -8.59 13.71
N LEU A 82 -26.95 -7.33 13.86
CA LEU A 82 -27.28 -6.44 12.75
C LEU A 82 -26.06 -6.08 11.88
N GLY A 83 -24.86 -5.97 12.45
CA GLY A 83 -23.62 -5.73 11.70
C GLY A 83 -23.09 -6.96 10.96
N GLN A 84 -23.39 -8.16 11.45
CA GLN A 84 -22.97 -9.43 10.85
C GLN A 84 -24.02 -10.02 9.89
N LEU A 85 -25.25 -9.53 9.92
CA LEU A 85 -26.34 -9.90 9.00
C LEU A 85 -26.07 -9.35 7.59
N SER A 86 -25.06 -9.88 6.91
CA SER A 86 -24.86 -9.67 5.48
C SER A 86 -25.31 -10.92 4.76
N LEU A 87 -26.53 -10.88 4.23
CA LEU A 87 -26.98 -11.88 3.28
C LEU A 87 -26.55 -11.37 1.92
N THR A 88 -25.51 -11.99 1.38
CA THR A 88 -25.14 -11.87 -0.03
C THR A 88 -26.41 -11.96 -0.87
N PRO A 89 -26.68 -11.02 -1.81
CA PRO A 89 -27.78 -11.17 -2.74
C PRO A 89 -27.55 -12.42 -3.59
N ILE A 90 -28.20 -13.53 -3.25
CA ILE A 90 -28.25 -14.75 -4.08
C ILE A 90 -29.15 -14.51 -5.33
N ALA A 91 -29.63 -13.28 -5.54
CA ALA A 91 -30.23 -12.83 -6.79
C ALA A 91 -29.20 -12.57 -7.93
N GLN A 92 -27.91 -12.85 -7.70
CA GLN A 92 -26.96 -13.20 -8.76
C GLN A 92 -26.47 -14.64 -8.52
N ALA A 93 -27.34 -15.62 -8.73
CA ALA A 93 -26.86 -16.84 -9.37
C ALA A 93 -26.10 -16.36 -10.61
N GLN A 94 -24.78 -16.53 -10.57
CA GLN A 94 -23.84 -15.97 -11.52
C GLN A 94 -24.42 -16.11 -12.93
N ARG A 95 -24.80 -15.00 -13.57
CA ARG A 95 -24.39 -14.90 -14.98
C ARG A 95 -22.88 -15.09 -14.90
N PRO A 96 -22.30 -16.16 -15.48
CA PRO A 96 -20.86 -16.32 -15.49
C PRO A 96 -20.31 -14.99 -15.98
N ASP A 97 -19.49 -14.35 -15.17
CA ASP A 97 -18.87 -13.10 -15.58
C ASP A 97 -18.14 -13.41 -16.89
N PRO A 98 -18.55 -12.80 -18.02
CA PRO A 98 -18.05 -13.20 -19.33
C PRO A 98 -16.53 -13.01 -19.42
N TYR A 99 -15.93 -12.21 -18.53
CA TYR A 99 -14.51 -11.90 -18.47
C TYR A 99 -13.72 -12.70 -17.43
N GLU A 100 -14.36 -13.54 -16.61
CA GLU A 100 -13.69 -14.30 -15.55
C GLU A 100 -12.63 -15.24 -16.12
N GLN A 101 -12.95 -15.93 -17.21
CA GLN A 101 -12.02 -16.84 -17.87
C GLN A 101 -10.82 -16.10 -18.48
N SER A 102 -11.06 -14.96 -19.14
CA SER A 102 -10.01 -14.12 -19.72
C SER A 102 -9.12 -13.52 -18.63
N LEU A 103 -9.69 -13.01 -17.55
CA LEU A 103 -8.95 -12.53 -16.38
C LEU A 103 -8.08 -13.63 -15.78
N ARG A 104 -8.63 -14.85 -15.64
CA ARG A 104 -7.88 -16.00 -15.15
C ARG A 104 -6.70 -16.34 -16.08
N GLN A 105 -6.89 -16.31 -17.40
CA GLN A 105 -5.83 -16.54 -18.38
C GLN A 105 -4.72 -15.48 -18.27
N ASN A 106 -5.09 -14.19 -18.21
CA ASN A 106 -4.12 -13.11 -18.04
C ASN A 106 -3.32 -13.23 -16.73
N LEU A 107 -3.97 -13.61 -15.63
CA LEU A 107 -3.30 -13.84 -14.34
C LEU A 107 -2.37 -15.05 -14.37
N VAL A 108 -2.74 -16.10 -15.10
CA VAL A 108 -1.88 -17.26 -15.36
C VAL A 108 -0.64 -16.83 -16.14
N GLU A 109 -0.81 -16.08 -17.22
CA GLU A 109 0.29 -15.55 -18.03
C GLU A 109 1.21 -14.67 -17.18
N ALA A 110 0.66 -13.78 -16.37
CA ALA A 110 1.42 -12.95 -15.43
C ALA A 110 2.22 -13.78 -14.40
N PHE A 111 1.74 -14.97 -14.00
CA PHE A 111 2.47 -15.90 -13.14
C PHE A 111 3.57 -16.69 -13.87
N HIS A 112 3.54 -16.73 -15.20
CA HIS A 112 4.59 -17.31 -16.04
C HIS A 112 5.60 -16.28 -16.55
N HIS A 113 5.26 -14.99 -16.54
CA HIS A 113 6.20 -13.91 -16.84
C HIS A 113 7.46 -13.99 -15.96
N GLN A 114 8.58 -13.55 -16.51
CA GLN A 114 9.85 -13.47 -15.78
C GLN A 114 9.68 -12.60 -14.54
N TYR A 115 10.10 -13.11 -13.37
CA TYR A 115 10.06 -12.31 -12.16
C TYR A 115 11.08 -11.17 -12.24
N ARG A 116 10.63 -9.96 -11.92
CA ARG A 116 11.47 -8.75 -11.91
C ARG A 116 11.58 -8.21 -10.48
N GLY A 117 12.77 -7.70 -10.16
CA GLY A 117 13.13 -7.23 -8.80
C GLY A 117 13.70 -8.34 -7.92
N ASP A 118 13.98 -7.98 -6.67
CA ASP A 118 14.76 -8.78 -5.71
C ASP A 118 14.02 -9.08 -4.40
N ALA A 119 12.69 -8.80 -4.33
CA ALA A 119 11.95 -8.86 -3.08
C ALA A 119 12.00 -10.24 -2.40
N HIS A 120 12.07 -11.32 -3.17
CA HIS A 120 12.26 -12.69 -2.65
C HIS A 120 13.62 -12.89 -1.97
N ARG A 121 14.69 -12.24 -2.46
CA ARG A 121 16.02 -12.26 -1.85
C ARG A 121 16.06 -11.40 -0.60
N ARG A 122 15.51 -10.18 -0.66
CA ARG A 122 15.38 -9.31 0.52
C ARG A 122 14.56 -9.95 1.63
N PHE A 123 13.50 -10.69 1.27
CA PHE A 123 12.71 -11.47 2.24
C PHE A 123 13.53 -12.60 2.87
N LEU A 124 14.30 -13.35 2.07
CA LEU A 124 15.19 -14.40 2.58
C LEU A 124 16.23 -13.83 3.56
N GLU A 125 16.90 -12.74 3.17
CA GLU A 125 17.88 -12.04 4.01
C GLU A 125 17.25 -11.51 5.31
N PHE A 126 16.06 -10.93 5.21
CA PHE A 126 15.28 -10.48 6.35
C PHE A 126 15.03 -11.65 7.33
N VAL A 127 14.51 -12.79 6.86
CA VAL A 127 14.23 -13.94 7.72
C VAL A 127 15.51 -14.51 8.35
N ILE A 128 16.61 -14.60 7.60
CA ILE A 128 17.91 -15.03 8.14
C ILE A 128 18.35 -14.08 9.26
N LYS A 129 18.27 -12.76 9.04
CA LYS A 129 18.64 -11.75 10.04
C LYS A 129 17.73 -11.83 11.28
N VAL A 130 16.42 -12.03 11.10
CA VAL A 130 15.48 -12.18 12.22
C VAL A 130 15.78 -13.46 13.01
N ASN A 131 16.02 -14.59 12.36
CA ASN A 131 16.38 -15.84 13.03
C ASN A 131 17.65 -15.67 13.88
N GLN A 132 18.71 -15.09 13.29
CA GLN A 132 19.97 -14.83 13.98
C GLN A 132 19.82 -13.89 15.18
N THR A 133 19.16 -12.73 14.98
CA THR A 133 19.09 -11.67 15.98
C THR A 133 18.08 -11.93 17.09
N LEU A 134 16.96 -12.59 16.79
CA LEU A 134 15.86 -12.79 17.75
C LEU A 134 15.79 -14.18 18.35
N PHE A 135 16.31 -15.22 17.68
CA PHE A 135 16.20 -16.60 18.15
C PHE A 135 17.55 -17.22 18.53
N GLU A 136 18.62 -16.93 17.79
CA GLU A 136 19.95 -17.48 18.09
C GLU A 136 20.70 -16.61 19.12
N SER A 137 20.61 -15.28 19.00
CA SER A 137 21.39 -14.35 19.84
C SER A 137 20.74 -14.00 21.19
N LYS A 138 19.42 -14.18 21.33
CA LYS A 138 18.66 -13.79 22.52
C LYS A 138 18.34 -14.98 23.42
N PRO A 139 18.39 -14.82 24.76
CA PRO A 139 17.94 -15.88 25.67
C PRO A 139 16.44 -16.12 25.53
N ALA A 140 15.98 -17.36 25.80
CA ALA A 140 14.60 -17.82 25.54
C ALA A 140 13.49 -16.86 26.02
N LYS A 141 13.67 -16.22 27.17
CA LYS A 141 12.73 -15.24 27.76
C LYS A 141 12.55 -13.93 26.97
N HIS A 142 13.45 -13.63 26.04
CA HIS A 142 13.44 -12.43 25.20
C HIS A 142 13.31 -12.80 23.71
N GLN A 143 12.75 -13.97 23.41
CA GLN A 143 12.50 -14.40 22.04
C GLN A 143 11.02 -14.17 21.68
N PRO A 144 10.70 -14.01 20.39
CA PRO A 144 9.34 -14.10 19.93
C PRO A 144 8.72 -15.46 20.22
N TYR A 145 7.39 -15.52 20.31
CA TYR A 145 6.63 -16.70 20.72
C TYR A 145 6.91 -17.91 19.81
N TYR A 146 6.85 -17.72 18.49
CA TYR A 146 7.12 -18.74 17.49
C TYR A 146 8.07 -18.23 16.39
N LYS A 147 8.67 -19.15 15.61
CA LYS A 147 9.52 -18.81 14.46
C LYS A 147 8.67 -18.57 13.21
N GLY A 148 8.43 -17.31 12.87
CA GLY A 148 7.68 -16.96 11.68
C GLY A 148 7.65 -15.46 11.40
N THR A 149 6.91 -15.07 10.36
CA THR A 149 6.73 -13.68 9.99
C THR A 149 5.43 -13.50 9.21
N ALA A 150 4.76 -12.36 9.42
CA ALA A 150 3.65 -11.95 8.58
C ALA A 150 4.15 -11.14 7.37
N VAL A 151 3.58 -11.40 6.20
CA VAL A 151 3.78 -10.62 4.97
C VAL A 151 2.48 -9.90 4.67
N ILE A 152 2.48 -8.59 4.90
CA ILE A 152 1.27 -7.77 4.85
C ILE A 152 1.49 -6.62 3.89
N GLN A 153 0.64 -6.57 2.87
CA GLN A 153 0.60 -5.47 1.91
C GLN A 153 -0.74 -5.50 1.18
N SER A 154 -1.18 -4.37 0.66
CA SER A 154 -2.41 -4.26 -0.13
C SER A 154 -2.44 -5.17 -1.37
N SER A 155 -3.63 -5.38 -1.92
CA SER A 155 -3.88 -6.34 -3.01
C SER A 155 -3.14 -6.01 -4.32
N GLY A 156 -2.72 -7.02 -5.08
CA GLY A 156 -2.07 -6.79 -6.39
C GLY A 156 -0.59 -6.44 -6.36
N THR A 157 0.05 -6.37 -5.19
CA THR A 157 1.47 -6.05 -5.01
C THR A 157 2.43 -7.24 -5.19
N GLY A 158 1.92 -8.40 -5.63
CA GLY A 158 2.77 -9.56 -5.95
C GLY A 158 3.29 -10.38 -4.76
N LYS A 159 2.69 -10.28 -3.57
CA LYS A 159 3.06 -11.09 -2.37
C LYS A 159 3.20 -12.58 -2.66
N THR A 160 2.15 -13.19 -3.23
CA THR A 160 2.17 -14.62 -3.55
C THR A 160 3.28 -14.91 -4.54
N ARG A 161 3.43 -14.11 -5.59
CA ARG A 161 4.48 -14.28 -6.59
C ARG A 161 5.89 -14.18 -5.98
N MET A 162 6.12 -13.26 -5.05
CA MET A 162 7.39 -13.15 -4.30
C MET A 162 7.71 -14.45 -3.54
N ILE A 163 6.73 -15.01 -2.84
CA ILE A 163 6.90 -16.25 -2.08
C ILE A 163 7.14 -17.45 -3.00
N LEU A 164 6.44 -17.54 -4.13
CA LEU A 164 6.71 -18.60 -5.10
C LEU A 164 8.10 -18.48 -5.73
N GLU A 165 8.59 -17.26 -5.95
CA GLU A 165 9.96 -17.02 -6.41
C GLU A 165 11.02 -17.39 -5.35
N LEU A 166 10.74 -17.11 -4.07
CA LEU A 166 11.56 -17.60 -2.95
C LEU A 166 11.73 -19.13 -2.99
N GLY A 167 10.67 -19.85 -3.35
CA GLY A 167 10.69 -21.32 -3.50
C GLY A 167 11.69 -21.86 -4.53
N ARG A 168 12.25 -21.00 -5.40
CA ARG A 168 13.30 -21.36 -6.37
C ARG A 168 14.71 -21.28 -5.80
N ILE A 169 14.89 -20.64 -4.64
CA ILE A 169 16.19 -20.48 -3.97
C ILE A 169 16.21 -21.04 -2.54
N ALA A 170 15.05 -21.40 -1.99
CA ALA A 170 14.89 -22.00 -0.67
C ALA A 170 13.76 -23.04 -0.67
N PRO A 171 13.78 -24.06 0.21
CA PRO A 171 12.68 -25.02 0.30
C PRO A 171 11.39 -24.35 0.75
N LEU A 172 10.31 -24.55 0.00
CA LEU A 172 9.01 -23.93 0.23
C LEU A 172 7.87 -24.95 0.19
N LEU A 173 7.09 -24.95 1.25
CA LEU A 173 5.78 -25.58 1.34
C LEU A 173 4.72 -24.47 1.26
N PHE A 174 3.92 -24.44 0.20
CA PHE A 174 2.94 -23.38 -0.03
C PHE A 174 1.52 -23.92 -0.11
N MET A 175 0.58 -23.24 0.56
CA MET A 175 -0.84 -23.56 0.62
C MET A 175 -1.68 -22.28 0.48
N CYS A 176 -2.73 -22.32 -0.35
CA CYS A 176 -3.63 -21.19 -0.59
C CYS A 176 -5.01 -21.43 0.03
N ILE A 177 -5.31 -20.74 1.12
CA ILE A 177 -6.56 -20.82 1.88
C ILE A 177 -7.55 -19.79 1.31
N ARG A 178 -8.12 -20.04 0.13
CA ARG A 178 -9.21 -19.21 -0.42
C ARG A 178 -10.52 -19.98 -0.46
N PRO A 179 -11.67 -19.35 -0.18
CA PRO A 179 -12.97 -19.99 -0.30
C PRO A 179 -13.17 -20.66 -1.66
N GLN A 180 -13.91 -21.77 -1.69
CA GLN A 180 -14.21 -22.50 -2.93
C GLN A 180 -15.06 -21.70 -3.91
N THR A 181 -15.82 -20.73 -3.42
CA THR A 181 -16.58 -19.76 -4.21
C THR A 181 -15.72 -18.60 -4.73
N GLY A 182 -14.42 -18.58 -4.41
CA GLY A 182 -13.49 -17.54 -4.83
C GLY A 182 -13.30 -17.51 -6.34
N THR A 183 -13.32 -16.30 -6.90
CA THR A 183 -13.10 -16.02 -8.32
C THR A 183 -11.75 -15.34 -8.53
N ALA A 184 -11.25 -15.33 -9.76
CA ALA A 184 -10.06 -14.58 -10.16
C ALA A 184 -10.18 -13.08 -9.82
N ARG A 185 -11.40 -12.53 -9.78
CA ARG A 185 -11.68 -11.16 -9.30
C ARG A 185 -11.35 -10.94 -7.82
N THR A 186 -11.64 -11.91 -6.95
CA THR A 186 -11.32 -11.81 -5.51
C THR A 186 -9.86 -12.17 -5.23
N GLY A 187 -9.22 -12.86 -6.17
CA GLY A 187 -7.78 -12.86 -6.41
C GLY A 187 -7.25 -14.23 -6.80
N TYR A 188 -5.95 -14.27 -7.08
CA TYR A 188 -5.26 -15.44 -7.63
C TYR A 188 -3.93 -15.70 -6.88
N PRO A 189 -3.47 -16.96 -6.73
CA PRO A 189 -4.04 -18.22 -7.22
C PRO A 189 -5.37 -18.58 -6.56
N LEU A 190 -6.12 -19.51 -7.17
CA LEU A 190 -7.36 -20.06 -6.58
C LEU A 190 -7.02 -20.94 -5.36
N GLY A 191 -8.01 -21.15 -4.48
CA GLY A 191 -7.83 -21.90 -3.24
C GLY A 191 -7.60 -23.40 -3.44
N ASP A 192 -6.82 -24.01 -2.56
CA ASP A 192 -6.63 -25.45 -2.49
C ASP A 192 -7.88 -26.12 -1.88
N THR A 193 -8.82 -26.52 -2.74
CA THR A 193 -10.18 -26.94 -2.35
C THR A 193 -10.22 -28.08 -1.33
N ALA A 194 -9.35 -29.08 -1.47
CA ALA A 194 -9.26 -30.21 -0.54
C ALA A 194 -8.84 -29.79 0.88
N ILE A 195 -7.96 -28.79 0.98
CA ILE A 195 -7.57 -28.22 2.28
C ILE A 195 -8.70 -27.40 2.87
N MET A 196 -9.35 -26.56 2.07
CA MET A 196 -10.50 -25.78 2.55
C MET A 196 -11.61 -26.67 3.10
N ASN A 197 -11.87 -27.81 2.45
CA ASN A 197 -12.81 -28.81 2.95
C ASN A 197 -12.40 -29.33 4.34
N LEU A 198 -11.13 -29.64 4.57
CA LEU A 198 -10.65 -30.07 5.89
C LEU A 198 -10.86 -28.98 6.95
N VAL A 199 -10.45 -27.75 6.63
CA VAL A 199 -10.55 -26.59 7.53
C VAL A 199 -12.01 -26.32 7.93
N GLN A 200 -12.94 -26.44 6.98
CA GLN A 200 -14.37 -26.22 7.21
C GLN A 200 -15.09 -27.42 7.82
N SER A 201 -14.53 -28.62 7.70
CA SER A 201 -15.14 -29.83 8.25
C SER A 201 -15.09 -29.85 9.78
N ASN A 202 -16.17 -30.32 10.40
CA ASN A 202 -16.21 -30.54 11.84
C ASN A 202 -15.62 -31.89 12.28
N PHE A 203 -15.04 -32.69 11.36
CA PHE A 203 -14.61 -34.08 11.59
C PHE A 203 -15.63 -34.82 12.48
N MET A 204 -16.89 -34.90 12.04
CA MET A 204 -17.93 -35.60 12.81
C MET A 204 -17.78 -37.12 12.61
N PRO A 205 -17.92 -37.94 13.68
CA PRO A 205 -18.16 -39.37 13.52
C PRO A 205 -19.55 -39.61 12.89
N ASP A 206 -19.70 -40.70 12.14
CA ASP A 206 -20.95 -41.08 11.46
C ASP A 206 -22.20 -41.02 12.36
N GLU A 207 -23.35 -40.70 11.75
CA GLU A 207 -24.67 -40.49 12.38
C GLU A 207 -25.18 -41.66 13.24
N ALA A 208 -24.54 -42.85 13.17
CA ALA A 208 -24.92 -44.02 13.94
C ALA A 208 -24.65 -43.94 15.46
N ASN A 209 -23.83 -42.97 15.92
CA ASN A 209 -23.38 -42.88 17.32
C ASN A 209 -23.85 -41.62 18.08
N GLN A 210 -25.06 -41.11 17.77
CA GLN A 210 -25.63 -39.91 18.40
C GLN A 210 -25.95 -40.02 19.91
N HIS A 211 -25.77 -41.17 20.55
CA HIS A 211 -26.14 -41.37 21.96
C HIS A 211 -25.06 -41.02 23.00
N ASN A 212 -23.85 -40.60 22.58
CA ASN A 212 -22.84 -40.04 23.49
C ASN A 212 -22.43 -38.63 23.04
N ARG A 213 -22.91 -37.59 23.72
CA ARG A 213 -22.43 -36.21 23.52
C ARG A 213 -20.94 -36.12 23.92
N SER A 214 -20.11 -35.53 23.04
CA SER A 214 -18.84 -34.80 23.32
C SER A 214 -17.56 -35.16 22.53
N ASN A 215 -17.59 -35.74 21.31
CA ASN A 215 -16.37 -35.92 20.51
C ASN A 215 -16.21 -34.87 19.39
N THR A 216 -16.05 -33.60 19.78
CA THR A 216 -15.64 -32.55 18.83
C THR A 216 -14.13 -32.40 18.89
N ILE A 217 -13.42 -32.70 17.81
CA ILE A 217 -11.95 -32.54 17.72
C ILE A 217 -11.58 -31.08 18.01
N SER A 218 -10.62 -30.87 18.91
CA SER A 218 -10.15 -29.53 19.30
C SER A 218 -9.44 -28.82 18.13
N ASN A 219 -9.35 -27.49 18.15
CA ASN A 219 -8.60 -26.76 17.10
C ASN A 219 -7.11 -27.16 17.08
N ASP A 220 -6.52 -27.49 18.23
CA ASP A 220 -5.14 -27.94 18.34
C ASP A 220 -4.96 -29.31 17.65
N GLU A 221 -5.87 -30.25 17.90
CA GLU A 221 -5.83 -31.56 17.25
C GLU A 221 -6.13 -31.46 15.75
N LYS A 222 -7.06 -30.58 15.33
CA LYS A 222 -7.29 -30.29 13.90
C LYS A 222 -6.03 -29.72 13.22
N ALA A 223 -5.37 -28.75 13.84
CA ALA A 223 -4.13 -28.18 13.32
C ALA A 223 -3.01 -29.23 13.25
N ALA A 224 -2.87 -30.04 14.29
CA ALA A 224 -1.88 -31.11 14.36
C ALA A 224 -2.08 -32.15 13.24
N ILE A 225 -3.30 -32.65 13.06
CA ILE A 225 -3.65 -33.63 12.03
C ILE A 225 -3.43 -33.06 10.63
N LEU A 226 -3.88 -31.83 10.38
CA LEU A 226 -3.70 -31.16 9.08
C LEU A 226 -2.22 -31.04 8.70
N LEU A 227 -1.41 -30.48 9.60
CA LEU A 227 0.02 -30.26 9.38
C LEU A 227 0.78 -31.59 9.30
N ALA A 228 0.45 -32.56 10.16
CA ALA A 228 1.05 -33.89 10.12
C ALA A 228 0.74 -34.59 8.80
N ALA A 229 -0.50 -34.55 8.33
CA ALA A 229 -0.91 -35.22 7.09
C ALA A 229 -0.21 -34.59 5.87
N TRP A 230 -0.06 -33.27 5.89
CA TRP A 230 0.69 -32.55 4.87
C TRP A 230 2.17 -32.95 4.86
N PHE A 231 2.83 -32.91 6.02
CA PHE A 231 4.25 -33.27 6.14
C PHE A 231 4.49 -34.75 5.80
N HIS A 232 3.59 -35.64 6.21
CA HIS A 232 3.63 -37.05 5.88
C HIS A 232 3.55 -37.32 4.38
N THR A 233 2.56 -36.71 3.71
CA THR A 233 2.34 -36.87 2.27
C THR A 233 3.54 -36.35 1.49
N LEU A 234 4.08 -35.21 1.89
CA LEU A 234 5.27 -34.63 1.26
C LEU A 234 6.52 -35.49 1.48
N ALA A 235 6.79 -35.90 2.72
CA ALA A 235 7.94 -36.74 3.04
C ALA A 235 7.91 -38.06 2.24
N SER A 236 6.74 -38.69 2.14
CA SER A 236 6.57 -39.94 1.38
C SER A 236 6.85 -39.75 -0.12
N LYS A 237 6.46 -38.63 -0.72
CA LYS A 237 6.79 -38.32 -2.13
C LYS A 237 8.26 -37.98 -2.33
N LEU A 238 8.87 -37.25 -1.40
CA LEU A 238 10.29 -36.93 -1.45
C LEU A 238 11.14 -38.19 -1.32
N GLU A 239 10.78 -39.14 -0.47
CA GLU A 239 11.48 -40.43 -0.30
C GLU A 239 11.50 -41.29 -1.57
N GLN A 240 10.49 -41.17 -2.43
CA GLN A 240 10.45 -41.85 -3.73
C GLN A 240 11.49 -41.30 -4.72
N GLN A 241 12.06 -40.12 -4.44
CA GLN A 241 13.10 -39.51 -5.26
C GLN A 241 14.50 -39.90 -4.75
N SER A 242 15.34 -40.42 -5.63
CA SER A 242 16.67 -40.93 -5.27
C SER A 242 17.73 -39.84 -5.08
N HIS A 243 17.59 -38.68 -5.76
CA HIS A 243 18.60 -37.61 -5.74
C HIS A 243 18.05 -36.29 -5.15
N PRO A 244 18.91 -35.46 -4.54
CA PRO A 244 18.53 -34.16 -3.99
C PRO A 244 17.91 -33.18 -5.00
N LYS A 245 18.41 -33.14 -6.23
CA LYS A 245 17.88 -32.26 -7.28
C LYS A 245 16.40 -32.56 -7.63
N PRO A 246 16.01 -33.81 -7.99
CA PRO A 246 14.61 -34.18 -8.16
C PRO A 246 13.71 -33.89 -6.95
N LYS A 247 14.23 -34.03 -5.72
CA LYS A 247 13.49 -33.64 -4.50
C LYS A 247 13.18 -32.14 -4.48
N PHE A 248 14.17 -31.30 -4.81
CA PHE A 248 13.99 -29.86 -4.90
C PHE A 248 13.07 -29.47 -6.06
N ASP A 249 13.27 -30.05 -7.24
CA ASP A 249 12.44 -29.81 -8.42
C ASP A 249 10.96 -30.15 -8.12
N LEU A 250 10.69 -31.24 -7.39
CA LEU A 250 9.33 -31.58 -6.94
C LEU A 250 8.68 -30.48 -6.09
N LEU A 251 9.42 -29.84 -5.18
CA LEU A 251 8.90 -28.71 -4.37
C LEU A 251 8.57 -27.50 -5.26
N VAL A 252 9.45 -27.16 -6.19
CA VAL A 252 9.25 -26.05 -7.14
C VAL A 252 8.02 -26.32 -8.03
N GLU A 253 7.87 -27.54 -8.51
CA GLU A 253 6.77 -27.95 -9.37
C GLU A 253 5.41 -27.91 -8.67
N LEU A 254 5.33 -28.37 -7.42
CA LEU A 254 4.09 -28.30 -6.61
C LEU A 254 3.61 -26.86 -6.39
N ASN A 255 4.54 -25.90 -6.43
CA ASN A 255 4.29 -24.47 -6.23
C ASN A 255 4.11 -23.70 -7.55
N THR A 256 4.14 -24.39 -8.70
CA THR A 256 3.95 -23.76 -10.02
C THR A 256 2.48 -23.76 -10.41
N PHE A 257 1.91 -22.57 -10.64
CA PHE A 257 0.53 -22.39 -11.09
C PHE A 257 0.46 -22.18 -12.61
N GLY A 258 -0.71 -22.42 -13.20
CA GLY A 258 -1.04 -21.87 -14.52
C GLY A 258 -1.45 -22.86 -15.61
N THR A 259 -0.98 -24.11 -15.59
CA THR A 259 -1.40 -25.12 -16.57
C THR A 259 -2.41 -26.10 -15.98
N CYS A 260 -3.28 -26.68 -16.82
CA CYS A 260 -4.23 -27.71 -16.40
C CYS A 260 -3.52 -28.92 -15.77
N HIS A 261 -2.37 -29.32 -16.34
CA HIS A 261 -1.56 -30.40 -15.81
C HIS A 261 -1.04 -30.10 -14.41
N ARG A 262 -0.45 -28.91 -14.19
CA ARG A 262 0.06 -28.50 -12.87
C ARG A 262 -1.06 -28.36 -11.85
N HIS A 263 -2.21 -27.81 -12.26
CA HIS A 263 -3.40 -27.74 -11.42
C HIS A 263 -3.87 -29.13 -10.96
N ASN A 264 -3.97 -30.10 -11.88
CA ASN A 264 -4.37 -31.47 -11.56
C ASN A 264 -3.35 -32.15 -10.63
N GLN A 265 -2.05 -31.98 -10.85
CA GLN A 265 -1.00 -32.52 -9.98
C GLN A 265 -1.11 -32.00 -8.54
N ARG A 266 -1.29 -30.68 -8.38
CA ARG A 266 -1.45 -30.03 -7.07
C ARG A 266 -2.76 -30.46 -6.40
N GLN A 267 -3.85 -30.56 -7.15
CA GLN A 267 -5.13 -31.02 -6.65
C GLN A 267 -5.05 -32.46 -6.13
N LEU A 268 -4.43 -33.38 -6.89
CA LEU A 268 -4.21 -34.77 -6.48
C LEU A 268 -3.33 -34.85 -5.21
N PHE A 269 -2.30 -34.01 -5.11
CA PHE A 269 -1.46 -33.94 -3.91
C PHE A 269 -2.30 -33.58 -2.67
N PHE A 270 -3.11 -32.51 -2.72
CA PHE A 270 -3.91 -32.12 -1.56
C PHE A 270 -5.11 -33.02 -1.28
N GLN A 271 -5.63 -33.73 -2.29
CA GLN A 271 -6.59 -34.81 -2.06
C GLN A 271 -5.97 -35.94 -1.23
N GLN A 272 -4.71 -36.31 -1.49
CA GLN A 272 -3.99 -37.30 -0.66
C GLN A 272 -3.82 -36.80 0.78
N VAL A 273 -3.46 -35.52 0.96
CA VAL A 273 -3.41 -34.89 2.29
C VAL A 273 -4.76 -34.97 3.00
N GLN A 274 -5.85 -34.67 2.30
CA GLN A 274 -7.21 -34.77 2.83
C GLN A 274 -7.56 -36.20 3.24
N THR A 275 -7.32 -37.19 2.39
CA THR A 275 -7.59 -38.60 2.73
C THR A 275 -6.81 -39.03 3.98
N GLN A 276 -5.53 -38.65 4.08
CA GLN A 276 -4.71 -38.99 5.25
C GLN A 276 -5.20 -38.31 6.52
N ALA A 277 -5.51 -37.01 6.46
CA ALA A 277 -6.04 -36.25 7.59
C ALA A 277 -7.38 -36.82 8.08
N THR A 278 -8.31 -37.12 7.17
CA THR A 278 -9.59 -37.73 7.52
C THR A 278 -9.43 -39.12 8.12
N THR A 279 -8.37 -39.85 7.75
CA THR A 279 -8.07 -41.16 8.36
C THR A 279 -7.65 -41.01 9.81
N TRP A 280 -6.69 -40.13 10.10
CA TRP A 280 -6.23 -39.87 11.47
C TRP A 280 -7.28 -39.20 12.35
N ALA A 281 -8.18 -38.39 11.76
CA ALA A 281 -9.29 -37.81 12.50
C ALA A 281 -10.32 -38.84 13.00
N LYS A 282 -10.28 -40.09 12.52
CA LYS A 282 -11.12 -41.18 13.04
C LYS A 282 -10.53 -41.86 14.26
N ASP A 283 -9.26 -41.63 14.57
CA ASP A 283 -8.63 -42.14 15.77
C ASP A 283 -9.27 -41.47 17.01
N ALA A 284 -9.20 -42.15 18.16
CA ALA A 284 -9.81 -41.61 19.38
C ALA A 284 -9.15 -40.27 19.75
N PRO A 285 -9.94 -39.20 20.03
CA PRO A 285 -9.38 -37.89 20.30
C PRO A 285 -8.46 -37.91 21.51
N ILE A 286 -7.31 -37.25 21.40
CA ILE A 286 -6.34 -37.15 22.48
C ILE A 286 -6.86 -36.10 23.48
N ALA A 287 -7.45 -36.56 24.59
CA ALA A 287 -7.97 -35.71 25.66
C ALA A 287 -6.87 -35.15 26.57
N ASP A 288 -5.81 -34.59 25.99
CA ASP A 288 -4.62 -34.11 26.70
C ASP A 288 -4.21 -32.71 26.24
N ASP A 289 -3.17 -32.13 26.84
CA ASP A 289 -2.69 -30.80 26.48
C ASP A 289 -2.18 -30.70 25.03
N TYR A 290 -2.07 -29.47 24.51
CA TYR A 290 -1.64 -29.24 23.13
C TYR A 290 -0.22 -29.77 22.83
N ASN A 291 0.68 -29.87 23.82
CA ASN A 291 2.01 -30.44 23.59
C ASN A 291 1.94 -31.95 23.41
N THR A 292 1.09 -32.67 24.14
CA THR A 292 0.88 -34.11 23.91
C THR A 292 0.29 -34.34 22.52
N ILE A 293 -0.73 -33.57 22.14
CA ILE A 293 -1.35 -33.63 20.80
C ILE A 293 -0.30 -33.42 19.71
N PHE A 294 0.48 -32.34 19.80
CA PHE A 294 1.53 -32.04 18.83
C PHE A 294 2.66 -33.08 18.84
N SER A 295 3.05 -33.58 20.01
CA SER A 295 4.10 -34.59 20.10
C SER A 295 3.69 -35.90 19.45
N HIS A 296 2.41 -36.28 19.58
CA HIS A 296 1.87 -37.49 18.98
C HIS A 296 1.81 -37.40 17.45
N TYR A 297 1.16 -36.36 16.91
CA TYR A 297 0.92 -36.25 15.47
C TYR A 297 2.09 -35.63 14.69
N LEU A 298 2.72 -34.57 15.21
CA LEU A 298 3.71 -33.77 14.46
C LEU A 298 5.13 -34.32 14.54
N ASN A 299 5.63 -34.66 15.74
CA ASN A 299 7.06 -35.01 15.92
C ASN A 299 7.55 -36.09 14.93
N PRO A 300 6.83 -37.23 14.74
CA PRO A 300 7.28 -38.25 13.79
C PRO A 300 7.40 -37.73 12.36
N GLN A 301 6.45 -36.90 11.93
CA GLN A 301 6.42 -36.36 10.57
C GLN A 301 7.47 -35.26 10.38
N VAL A 302 7.72 -34.44 11.40
CA VAL A 302 8.75 -33.40 11.40
C VAL A 302 10.15 -34.00 11.29
N HIS A 303 10.45 -35.07 12.04
CA HIS A 303 11.73 -35.77 11.93
C HIS A 303 11.94 -36.35 10.53
N ARG A 304 10.93 -37.04 10.00
CA ARG A 304 10.97 -37.67 8.67
C ARG A 304 11.15 -36.63 7.56
N LEU A 305 10.42 -35.53 7.63
CA LEU A 305 10.53 -34.44 6.66
C LEU A 305 11.88 -33.72 6.79
N SER A 306 12.37 -33.47 8.01
CA SER A 306 13.67 -32.82 8.25
C SER A 306 14.82 -33.58 7.59
N HIS A 307 14.80 -34.91 7.63
CA HIS A 307 15.80 -35.73 6.94
C HIS A 307 15.80 -35.46 5.42
N GLN A 308 14.62 -35.39 4.79
CA GLN A 308 14.52 -35.09 3.36
C GLN A 308 14.96 -33.65 3.03
N MET A 309 14.64 -32.69 3.90
CA MET A 309 15.02 -31.29 3.73
C MET A 309 16.52 -31.05 3.87
N HIS A 310 17.21 -31.83 4.70
CA HIS A 310 18.67 -31.76 4.84
C HIS A 310 19.37 -32.03 3.50
N LEU A 311 18.95 -33.07 2.79
CA LEU A 311 19.48 -33.42 1.46
C LEU A 311 19.28 -32.28 0.45
N ILE A 312 18.12 -31.61 0.51
CA ILE A 312 17.83 -30.46 -0.35
C ILE A 312 18.73 -29.26 0.01
N HIS A 313 18.97 -29.00 1.29
CA HIS A 313 19.87 -27.93 1.73
C HIS A 313 21.31 -28.15 1.27
N GLU A 314 21.85 -29.38 1.38
CA GLU A 314 23.19 -29.71 0.89
C GLU A 314 23.33 -29.42 -0.61
N TYR A 315 22.31 -29.78 -1.39
CA TYR A 315 22.25 -29.47 -2.82
C TYR A 315 22.21 -27.96 -3.10
N LEU A 316 21.37 -27.21 -2.38
CA LEU A 316 21.28 -25.75 -2.55
C LEU A 316 22.57 -25.03 -2.15
N ALA A 317 23.26 -25.53 -1.11
CA ALA A 317 24.57 -25.03 -0.66
C ALA A 317 25.68 -25.29 -1.69
N ALA A 318 25.61 -26.41 -2.42
CA ALA A 318 26.58 -26.73 -3.46
C ALA A 318 26.44 -25.83 -4.71
N ILE A 319 25.23 -25.37 -5.02
CA ILE A 319 24.96 -24.59 -6.24
C ILE A 319 25.08 -23.07 -6.00
N HIS A 320 24.79 -22.59 -4.81
CA HIS A 320 24.84 -21.16 -4.50
C HIS A 320 26.05 -20.88 -3.59
N ALA A 321 27.10 -20.27 -4.14
CA ALA A 321 28.31 -19.92 -3.38
C ALA A 321 28.05 -19.00 -2.17
N ASP A 322 26.93 -18.26 -2.17
CA ASP A 322 26.49 -17.35 -1.11
C ASP A 322 25.68 -18.00 0.03
N THR A 323 25.18 -19.24 -0.11
CA THR A 323 24.30 -19.87 0.90
C THR A 323 25.06 -20.61 2.00
N ARG A 324 26.25 -20.13 2.40
CA ARG A 324 26.98 -20.65 3.58
C ARG A 324 26.17 -20.52 4.90
N ARG A 325 25.01 -19.86 4.88
CA ARG A 325 24.07 -19.73 6.00
C ARG A 325 22.93 -20.73 5.85
N SER A 326 22.63 -21.47 6.93
CA SER A 326 21.51 -22.42 6.98
C SER A 326 20.19 -21.71 6.65
N THR A 327 19.64 -21.98 5.47
CA THR A 327 18.37 -21.41 5.03
C THR A 327 17.20 -22.15 5.70
N PRO A 328 16.16 -21.45 6.21
CA PRO A 328 15.00 -22.13 6.76
C PRO A 328 14.16 -22.85 5.69
N VAL A 329 13.37 -23.84 6.14
CA VAL A 329 12.29 -24.42 5.34
C VAL A 329 11.05 -23.55 5.54
N PHE A 330 10.61 -22.89 4.48
CA PHE A 330 9.47 -21.97 4.54
C PHE A 330 8.16 -22.74 4.42
N VAL A 331 7.21 -22.45 5.31
CA VAL A 331 5.83 -22.95 5.23
C VAL A 331 4.90 -21.75 5.15
N ALA A 332 4.36 -21.53 3.95
CA ALA A 332 3.57 -20.34 3.62
C ALA A 332 2.08 -20.65 3.51
N LEU A 333 1.29 -19.89 4.26
CA LEU A 333 -0.17 -19.91 4.24
C LEU A 333 -0.67 -18.62 3.57
N ASP A 334 -1.05 -18.71 2.30
CA ASP A 334 -1.66 -17.60 1.59
C ASP A 334 -3.13 -17.47 1.96
N LYS A 335 -3.59 -16.23 2.14
CA LYS A 335 -4.92 -15.89 2.65
C LYS A 335 -5.24 -16.56 3.98
N CYS A 336 -4.24 -16.65 4.87
CA CYS A 336 -4.35 -17.31 6.17
C CYS A 336 -5.48 -16.78 7.09
N VAL A 337 -5.94 -15.55 6.87
CA VAL A 337 -7.04 -14.92 7.62
C VAL A 337 -8.43 -15.49 7.28
N GLU A 338 -8.53 -16.31 6.23
CA GLU A 338 -9.76 -17.06 5.91
C GLU A 338 -9.90 -18.32 6.80
N LEU A 339 -8.84 -18.68 7.55
CA LEU A 339 -8.92 -19.72 8.56
C LEU A 339 -9.76 -19.23 9.76
N PRO A 340 -10.50 -20.13 10.44
CA PRO A 340 -11.11 -19.82 11.72
C PRO A 340 -10.05 -19.29 12.70
N PRO A 341 -10.29 -18.18 13.44
CA PRO A 341 -9.28 -17.58 14.31
C PRO A 341 -8.64 -18.56 15.29
N GLY A 342 -9.46 -19.41 15.94
CA GLY A 342 -8.96 -20.41 16.88
C GLY A 342 -8.08 -21.50 16.23
N LEU A 343 -8.25 -21.77 14.93
CA LEU A 343 -7.39 -22.70 14.19
C LEU A 343 -6.06 -22.04 13.80
N LEU A 344 -6.08 -20.74 13.44
CA LEU A 344 -4.86 -19.99 13.17
C LEU A 344 -3.99 -19.90 14.44
N ASP A 345 -4.58 -19.58 15.59
CA ASP A 345 -3.89 -19.58 16.88
C ASP A 345 -3.27 -20.96 17.19
N SER A 346 -3.98 -22.06 16.88
CA SER A 346 -3.47 -23.44 17.02
C SER A 346 -2.27 -23.73 16.10
N ILE A 347 -2.25 -23.17 14.89
CA ILE A 347 -1.10 -23.30 13.98
C ILE A 347 0.10 -22.53 14.53
N GLU A 348 -0.09 -21.32 15.05
CA GLU A 348 1.00 -20.57 15.70
C GLU A 348 1.55 -21.30 16.93
N ARG A 349 0.67 -21.92 17.73
CA ARG A 349 1.07 -22.82 18.83
C ARG A 349 1.88 -24.02 18.34
N ALA A 350 1.48 -24.63 17.22
CA ALA A 350 2.24 -25.74 16.63
C ALA A 350 3.67 -25.28 16.26
N TRP A 351 3.85 -24.07 15.73
CA TRP A 351 5.19 -23.53 15.46
C TRP A 351 6.00 -23.21 16.72
N ALA A 352 5.35 -22.75 17.80
CA ALA A 352 6.00 -22.63 19.09
C ALA A 352 6.49 -23.99 19.62
N HIS A 353 5.74 -25.06 19.38
CA HIS A 353 6.14 -26.43 19.70
C HIS A 353 7.34 -26.90 18.84
N LEU A 354 7.33 -26.66 17.53
CA LEU A 354 8.46 -26.99 16.65
C LEU A 354 9.76 -26.29 17.06
N LYS A 355 9.67 -25.02 17.46
CA LYS A 355 10.79 -24.25 18.02
C LYS A 355 11.36 -24.91 19.28
N GLN A 356 10.50 -25.40 20.18
CA GLN A 356 10.93 -26.11 21.38
C GLN A 356 11.61 -27.43 21.03
N LEU A 357 11.05 -28.19 20.09
CA LEU A 357 11.62 -29.45 19.62
C LEU A 357 13.04 -29.26 19.03
N GLU A 358 13.23 -28.23 18.21
CA GLU A 358 14.56 -27.85 17.67
C GLU A 358 15.56 -27.52 18.79
N ASN A 359 15.13 -26.71 19.77
CA ASN A 359 15.98 -26.31 20.89
C ASN A 359 16.36 -27.49 21.80
N SER A 360 15.42 -28.39 22.09
CA SER A 360 15.67 -29.61 22.88
C SER A 360 16.68 -30.52 22.19
N GLN A 361 16.52 -30.76 20.88
CA GLN A 361 17.46 -31.57 20.12
C GLN A 361 18.86 -30.92 20.07
N HIS A 362 18.93 -29.59 19.99
CA HIS A 362 20.20 -28.88 20.04
C HIS A 362 20.90 -29.03 21.41
N ALA A 363 20.15 -28.90 22.51
CA ALA A 363 20.67 -29.09 23.86
C ALA A 363 21.14 -30.54 24.11
N GLU A 364 20.35 -31.53 23.67
CA GLU A 364 20.72 -32.96 23.75
C GLU A 364 22.01 -33.25 22.99
N ARG A 365 22.18 -32.69 21.78
CA ARG A 365 23.42 -32.85 20.99
C ARG A 365 24.64 -32.20 21.62
N GLN A 366 24.46 -31.07 22.30
CA GLN A 366 25.55 -30.43 23.04
C GLN A 366 25.95 -31.26 24.27
N ALA A 367 25.01 -31.96 24.90
CA ALA A 367 25.25 -32.84 26.03
C ALA A 367 25.83 -34.21 25.64
N SER A 368 25.49 -34.74 24.46
CA SER A 368 25.90 -36.08 24.00
C SER A 368 27.33 -36.16 23.46
N LYS A 369 28.08 -37.22 23.84
CA LYS A 369 29.41 -37.54 23.29
C LYS A 369 29.32 -37.98 21.83
N ALA A 370 30.41 -37.80 21.07
CA ALA A 370 30.54 -37.85 19.61
C ALA A 370 29.89 -39.00 18.80
N LYS A 371 29.37 -40.08 19.43
CA LYS A 371 28.74 -41.22 18.74
C LYS A 371 27.25 -41.03 18.36
N ASP A 372 26.56 -40.04 18.93
CA ASP A 372 25.15 -39.72 18.60
C ASP A 372 24.99 -38.60 17.54
N LYS A 373 26.09 -38.16 16.92
CA LYS A 373 26.09 -37.04 15.95
C LYS A 373 25.50 -37.40 14.58
N ASP A 374 25.23 -38.68 14.31
CA ASP A 374 24.72 -39.17 13.02
C ASP A 374 23.19 -39.03 12.86
N GLN A 375 22.44 -38.63 13.90
CA GLN A 375 21.02 -38.34 13.71
C GLN A 375 20.83 -37.04 12.89
N PRO A 376 19.92 -37.03 11.88
CA PRO A 376 19.63 -35.84 11.09
C PRO A 376 19.08 -34.72 11.98
N LYS A 377 19.65 -33.52 11.85
CA LYS A 377 19.23 -32.31 12.59
C LYS A 377 17.82 -31.92 12.17
N ILE A 378 16.96 -31.57 13.14
CA ILE A 378 15.70 -30.89 12.85
C ILE A 378 16.05 -29.58 12.16
N VAL A 379 15.49 -29.40 10.96
CA VAL A 379 15.67 -28.19 10.19
C VAL A 379 14.83 -27.06 10.78
N CYS A 380 15.26 -25.82 10.60
CA CYS A 380 14.49 -24.66 11.03
C CYS A 380 13.27 -24.48 10.11
N PHE A 381 12.07 -24.78 10.61
CA PHE A 381 10.81 -24.45 9.91
C PHE A 381 10.39 -23.02 10.22
N TRP A 382 10.07 -22.24 9.18
CA TRP A 382 9.68 -20.84 9.30
C TRP A 382 8.26 -20.62 8.78
N LEU A 383 7.35 -20.18 9.64
CA LEU A 383 5.97 -19.90 9.26
C LEU A 383 5.88 -18.56 8.52
N VAL A 384 5.21 -18.54 7.38
CA VAL A 384 4.93 -17.31 6.61
C VAL A 384 3.42 -17.14 6.49
N LEU A 385 2.89 -16.10 7.14
CA LEU A 385 1.47 -15.76 7.11
C LEU A 385 1.24 -14.62 6.12
N ILE A 386 0.49 -14.86 5.04
CA ILE A 386 0.29 -13.87 3.97
C ILE A 386 -1.18 -13.43 3.97
N SER A 387 -1.41 -12.12 4.04
CA SER A 387 -2.76 -11.57 3.95
C SER A 387 -2.80 -10.19 3.28
N THR A 388 -3.99 -9.86 2.77
CA THR A 388 -4.35 -8.52 2.27
C THR A 388 -5.58 -7.94 2.95
N ASN A 389 -6.28 -8.70 3.81
CA ASN A 389 -7.61 -8.33 4.30
C ASN A 389 -7.52 -7.41 5.53
N SER A 390 -8.60 -6.73 5.93
CA SER A 390 -8.70 -5.96 7.19
C SER A 390 -8.42 -6.85 8.41
N SER A 391 -8.73 -8.15 8.29
CA SER A 391 -8.34 -9.21 9.22
C SER A 391 -6.83 -9.43 9.33
N ALA A 392 -5.98 -8.85 8.48
CA ALA A 392 -4.53 -8.83 8.66
C ALA A 392 -4.11 -8.05 9.91
N ALA A 393 -4.99 -7.20 10.44
CA ALA A 393 -4.86 -6.67 11.80
C ALA A 393 -4.70 -7.79 12.84
N HIS A 394 -5.29 -8.97 12.62
CA HIS A 394 -5.10 -10.09 13.52
C HIS A 394 -3.67 -10.63 13.53
N LEU A 395 -2.91 -10.39 12.46
CA LEU A 395 -1.48 -10.71 12.35
C LEU A 395 -0.60 -9.60 12.92
N ILE A 396 -1.15 -8.39 13.10
CA ILE A 396 -0.49 -7.19 13.64
C ILE A 396 -1.28 -6.75 14.89
N ARG A 397 -1.19 -7.54 15.97
CA ARG A 397 -1.80 -7.20 17.26
C ARG A 397 -0.74 -6.82 18.29
N PRO A 398 -0.97 -5.78 19.11
CA PRO A 398 -0.15 -5.51 20.29
C PRO A 398 -0.03 -6.75 21.17
N GLN A 399 1.14 -6.96 21.76
CA GLN A 399 1.39 -8.13 22.61
C GLN A 399 0.35 -8.34 23.73
N PRO A 400 -0.12 -7.30 24.44
CA PRO A 400 -1.13 -7.47 25.49
C PRO A 400 -2.46 -8.08 25.04
N GLU A 401 -2.80 -7.99 23.74
CA GLU A 401 -4.06 -8.46 23.16
C GLU A 401 -4.06 -9.95 22.79
N HIS A 402 -2.92 -10.63 22.88
CA HIS A 402 -2.83 -12.07 22.57
C HIS A 402 -3.51 -12.91 23.65
N THR A 403 -4.02 -14.09 23.30
CA THR A 403 -4.79 -14.91 24.25
C THR A 403 -3.91 -15.58 25.30
N LEU A 404 -2.70 -15.98 24.94
CA LEU A 404 -1.78 -16.72 25.81
C LEU A 404 -0.81 -15.79 26.55
N THR A 405 -0.69 -15.98 27.87
CA THR A 405 0.24 -15.20 28.71
C THR A 405 1.70 -15.27 28.24
N ARG A 406 2.12 -16.41 27.66
CA ARG A 406 3.46 -16.56 27.10
C ARG A 406 3.69 -15.69 25.87
N ASP A 407 2.65 -15.51 25.06
CA ASP A 407 2.71 -14.65 23.87
C ASP A 407 2.66 -13.18 24.27
N LYS A 408 1.78 -12.82 25.23
CA LYS A 408 1.71 -11.46 25.80
C LYS A 408 3.03 -10.89 26.31
N ASN A 409 3.92 -11.76 26.76
CA ASN A 409 5.24 -11.39 27.31
C ASN A 409 6.38 -11.56 26.30
N ALA A 410 6.09 -12.04 25.08
CA ALA A 410 7.08 -12.26 24.04
C ALA A 410 7.41 -10.95 23.29
N ILE A 411 8.56 -10.93 22.62
CA ILE A 411 8.90 -9.82 21.72
C ILE A 411 8.05 -9.92 20.45
N PRO A 412 7.45 -8.82 19.94
CA PRO A 412 6.74 -8.80 18.66
C PRO A 412 7.57 -9.38 17.51
N LEU A 413 6.94 -10.20 16.68
CA LEU A 413 7.54 -10.62 15.41
C LEU A 413 7.53 -9.46 14.42
N PRO A 414 8.66 -9.18 13.74
CA PRO A 414 8.68 -8.14 12.72
C PRO A 414 7.81 -8.53 11.52
N THR A 415 7.09 -7.56 10.98
CA THR A 415 6.26 -7.72 9.78
C THR A 415 7.03 -7.31 8.53
N PHE A 416 6.97 -8.12 7.48
CA PHE A 416 7.60 -7.78 6.20
C PHE A 416 6.61 -7.07 5.28
N CYS A 417 6.91 -5.82 4.92
CA CYS A 417 6.09 -4.98 4.04
C CYS A 417 6.73 -4.76 2.64
N GLY A 418 8.02 -5.08 2.49
CA GLY A 418 8.88 -4.68 1.37
C GLY A 418 8.71 -5.49 0.08
N VAL A 419 7.50 -5.63 -0.44
CA VAL A 419 7.22 -6.24 -1.76
C VAL A 419 7.55 -5.28 -2.91
N GLY A 420 7.76 -5.82 -4.11
CA GLY A 420 8.18 -5.04 -5.28
C GLY A 420 7.07 -4.14 -5.84
N PHE A 421 7.46 -2.94 -6.27
CA PHE A 421 6.65 -1.96 -6.98
C PHE A 421 7.36 -1.54 -8.28
N ASP A 422 6.62 -1.12 -9.31
CA ASP A 422 7.18 -0.79 -10.63
C ASP A 422 7.98 -1.94 -11.27
N VAL A 423 7.68 -3.18 -10.89
CA VAL A 423 8.45 -4.37 -11.33
C VAL A 423 8.38 -4.57 -12.85
N LEU A 424 7.32 -4.08 -13.51
CA LEU A 424 7.14 -4.18 -14.96
C LEU A 424 7.61 -2.94 -15.73
N ARG A 425 8.09 -1.90 -15.04
CA ARG A 425 8.56 -0.65 -15.67
C ARG A 425 9.73 -0.92 -16.63
N VAL A 426 10.59 -1.87 -16.28
CA VAL A 426 11.75 -2.26 -17.11
C VAL A 426 11.37 -2.90 -18.45
N GLU A 427 10.09 -3.28 -18.61
CA GLU A 427 9.53 -3.87 -19.84
C GLU A 427 8.79 -2.81 -20.68
N LEU A 428 8.86 -1.53 -20.30
CA LEU A 428 8.36 -0.45 -21.11
C LEU A 428 9.32 -0.19 -22.27
N PRO A 429 8.83 -0.18 -23.53
CA PRO A 429 9.62 0.34 -24.61
C PRO A 429 9.88 1.85 -24.39
N PRO A 430 10.92 2.41 -25.02
CA PRO A 430 11.06 3.86 -25.14
C PRO A 430 9.82 4.46 -25.78
N LEU A 431 9.56 5.72 -25.47
CA LEU A 431 8.51 6.42 -26.17
C LEU A 431 8.94 6.69 -27.61
N VAL A 432 8.01 6.50 -28.56
CA VAL A 432 8.21 6.93 -29.95
C VAL A 432 7.86 8.41 -30.06
N MET A 433 6.80 8.82 -29.37
CA MET A 433 6.30 10.19 -29.27
C MET A 433 6.08 10.57 -27.80
N ALA A 434 6.20 11.85 -27.46
CA ALA A 434 5.95 12.31 -26.08
C ALA A 434 4.52 12.03 -25.60
N GLN A 435 3.54 11.98 -26.52
CA GLN A 435 2.14 11.68 -26.23
C GLN A 435 1.92 10.23 -25.74
N ASP A 436 2.78 9.29 -26.12
CA ASP A 436 2.62 7.87 -25.81
C ASP A 436 2.63 7.58 -24.29
N ALA A 437 3.23 8.48 -23.50
CA ALA A 437 3.19 8.48 -22.03
C ALA A 437 1.75 8.47 -21.46
N ALA A 438 0.79 9.00 -22.22
CA ALA A 438 -0.61 9.14 -21.82
C ALA A 438 -1.49 7.94 -22.23
N THR A 439 -0.92 6.87 -22.77
CA THR A 439 -1.70 5.69 -23.17
C THR A 439 -2.00 4.78 -21.98
N THR A 440 -3.18 4.14 -21.99
CA THR A 440 -3.58 3.19 -20.92
C THR A 440 -2.56 2.05 -20.79
N HIS A 441 -2.07 1.51 -21.91
CA HIS A 441 -1.06 0.45 -21.91
C HIS A 441 0.26 0.88 -21.25
N PHE A 442 0.68 2.14 -21.42
CA PHE A 442 1.89 2.65 -20.81
C PHE A 442 1.73 2.76 -19.28
N VAL A 443 0.63 3.37 -18.80
CA VAL A 443 0.41 3.57 -17.36
C VAL A 443 0.13 2.27 -16.59
N GLN A 444 -0.34 1.21 -17.26
CA GLN A 444 -0.55 -0.12 -16.65
C GLN A 444 0.73 -0.78 -16.14
N LYS A 445 1.91 -0.40 -16.65
CA LYS A 445 3.20 -0.96 -16.20
C LYS A 445 3.81 -0.19 -15.03
N HIS A 446 3.22 0.96 -14.67
CA HIS A 446 3.58 1.70 -13.48
C HIS A 446 2.80 1.22 -12.26
N GLY A 447 3.49 1.09 -11.14
CA GLY A 447 2.96 0.64 -9.87
C GLY A 447 2.82 -0.87 -9.76
N ARG A 448 1.59 -1.35 -9.55
CA ARG A 448 1.31 -2.76 -9.26
C ARG A 448 1.31 -3.61 -10.52
N PRO A 449 1.85 -4.84 -10.48
CA PRO A 449 1.74 -5.80 -11.59
C PRO A 449 0.29 -6.26 -11.86
N LEU A 450 -0.64 -5.96 -10.96
CA LEU A 450 -2.07 -6.24 -11.16
C LEU A 450 -2.62 -5.60 -12.44
N TRP A 451 -2.21 -4.36 -12.76
CA TRP A 451 -2.89 -3.54 -13.76
C TRP A 451 -2.82 -4.14 -15.16
N ILE A 452 -1.67 -4.67 -15.57
CA ILE A 452 -1.50 -5.34 -16.87
C ILE A 452 -2.29 -6.65 -16.98
N SER A 453 -2.67 -7.26 -15.84
CA SER A 453 -3.39 -8.54 -15.82
C SER A 453 -4.91 -8.35 -16.00
N LEU A 454 -5.42 -7.13 -15.87
CA LEU A 454 -6.85 -6.84 -15.97
C LEU A 454 -7.30 -6.82 -17.43
N VAL A 455 -8.57 -7.14 -17.64
CA VAL A 455 -9.20 -7.18 -18.96
C VAL A 455 -9.50 -5.74 -19.42
N PRO A 456 -9.14 -5.32 -20.66
CA PRO A 456 -9.27 -3.94 -21.11
C PRO A 456 -10.68 -3.34 -20.94
N GLU A 457 -11.72 -4.12 -21.25
CA GLU A 457 -13.12 -3.68 -21.28
C GLU A 457 -13.65 -3.24 -19.90
N ASN A 458 -13.11 -3.81 -18.82
CA ASN A 458 -13.51 -3.48 -17.45
C ASN A 458 -12.38 -2.86 -16.63
N PHE A 459 -11.26 -2.53 -17.26
CA PHE A 459 -10.04 -2.05 -16.60
C PHE A 459 -10.32 -0.88 -15.67
N TRP A 460 -10.90 0.20 -16.20
CA TRP A 460 -11.15 1.42 -15.42
C TRP A 460 -12.27 1.23 -14.38
N VAL A 461 -13.28 0.39 -14.66
CA VAL A 461 -14.33 0.03 -13.70
C VAL A 461 -13.73 -0.70 -12.49
N ILE A 462 -12.82 -1.64 -12.73
CA ILE A 462 -12.10 -2.35 -11.67
C ILE A 462 -11.17 -1.38 -10.93
N ALA A 463 -10.42 -0.53 -11.63
CA ALA A 463 -9.53 0.45 -11.01
C ALA A 463 -10.29 1.41 -10.07
N VAL A 464 -11.44 1.93 -10.51
CA VAL A 464 -12.36 2.73 -9.66
C VAL A 464 -12.80 1.92 -8.46
N SER A 465 -13.32 0.70 -8.66
CA SER A 465 -13.76 -0.14 -7.55
C SER A 465 -12.65 -0.44 -6.53
N LYS A 466 -11.40 -0.56 -6.98
CA LYS A 466 -10.23 -0.78 -6.13
C LYS A 466 -9.82 0.46 -5.32
N VAL A 467 -9.96 1.67 -5.86
CA VAL A 467 -9.77 2.91 -5.07
C VAL A 467 -10.90 3.09 -4.06
N LEU A 468 -12.14 2.80 -4.47
CA LEU A 468 -13.32 2.97 -3.63
C LEU A 468 -13.49 1.88 -2.56
N GLY A 469 -12.87 0.71 -2.74
CA GLY A 469 -13.09 -0.45 -1.86
C GLY A 469 -14.49 -1.05 -1.92
N THR A 470 -15.29 -0.63 -2.91
CA THR A 470 -16.67 -1.02 -3.19
C THR A 470 -16.97 -0.72 -4.67
N THR A 471 -18.10 -1.17 -5.19
CA THR A 471 -18.48 -0.96 -6.59
C THR A 471 -18.98 0.45 -6.89
N ASN A 472 -19.54 1.14 -5.89
CA ASN A 472 -20.19 2.44 -6.10
C ASN A 472 -19.63 3.48 -5.13
N PHE A 473 -19.50 4.73 -5.61
CA PHE A 473 -19.14 5.86 -4.76
C PHE A 473 -20.26 6.18 -3.77
N VAL A 474 -19.92 6.53 -2.52
CA VAL A 474 -20.87 6.95 -1.48
C VAL A 474 -20.45 8.33 -0.96
N ARG A 475 -21.24 9.37 -1.25
CA ARG A 475 -21.00 10.73 -0.73
C ARG A 475 -21.02 10.72 0.81
N GLY A 476 -20.15 11.52 1.43
CA GLY A 476 -20.06 11.60 2.89
C GLY A 476 -19.26 10.47 3.55
N HIS A 477 -18.90 9.41 2.82
CA HIS A 477 -18.18 8.29 3.41
C HIS A 477 -16.69 8.64 3.61
N ARG A 478 -16.31 8.91 4.86
CA ARG A 478 -14.95 9.32 5.28
C ARG A 478 -13.82 8.54 4.60
N THR A 479 -13.82 7.22 4.70
CA THR A 479 -12.73 6.37 4.16
C THR A 479 -12.62 6.44 2.64
N ILE A 480 -13.74 6.43 1.93
CA ILE A 480 -13.76 6.57 0.46
C ILE A 480 -13.21 7.94 0.07
N CYS A 481 -13.74 9.02 0.67
CA CYS A 481 -13.36 10.39 0.33
C CYS A 481 -11.86 10.66 0.60
N PHE A 482 -11.35 10.21 1.75
CA PHE A 482 -9.92 10.32 2.07
C PHE A 482 -9.07 9.59 1.03
N ASN A 483 -9.42 8.35 0.69
CA ASN A 483 -8.61 7.58 -0.23
C ASN A 483 -8.66 8.16 -1.64
N VAL A 484 -9.82 8.58 -2.16
CA VAL A 484 -9.88 9.27 -3.47
C VAL A 484 -8.93 10.47 -3.52
N LEU A 485 -8.91 11.29 -2.45
CA LEU A 485 -8.02 12.43 -2.37
C LEU A 485 -6.54 12.03 -2.20
N ALA A 486 -6.27 10.97 -1.42
CA ALA A 486 -4.92 10.47 -1.17
C ALA A 486 -4.19 10.04 -2.45
N SER A 487 -4.88 9.38 -3.39
CA SER A 487 -4.30 8.96 -4.68
C SER A 487 -3.84 10.12 -5.56
N ARG A 488 -4.39 11.33 -5.33
CA ARG A 488 -4.11 12.54 -6.13
C ARG A 488 -3.07 13.42 -5.47
N LEU A 489 -3.16 13.55 -4.15
CA LEU A 489 -2.39 14.50 -3.37
C LEU A 489 -1.23 13.88 -2.60
N ALA A 490 -0.95 12.57 -2.72
CA ALA A 490 0.05 11.86 -1.89
C ALA A 490 -0.18 12.08 -0.38
N LEU A 491 -1.38 11.75 0.09
CA LEU A 491 -1.69 11.80 1.51
C LEU A 491 -1.17 10.56 2.22
N GLN A 492 -0.54 10.76 3.37
CA GLN A 492 -0.13 9.71 4.30
C GLN A 492 -1.06 9.68 5.52
N TYR A 493 -1.14 8.53 6.18
CA TYR A 493 -1.93 8.33 7.37
C TYR A 493 -1.18 7.48 8.40
N VAL A 494 -1.02 8.04 9.60
CA VAL A 494 -0.41 7.36 10.75
C VAL A 494 -1.33 7.59 11.97
N PRO A 495 -1.86 6.53 12.60
CA PRO A 495 -2.59 6.65 13.85
C PRO A 495 -1.74 7.29 14.96
N THR A 496 -2.32 8.22 15.72
CA THR A 496 -1.68 8.88 16.87
C THR A 496 -2.23 8.30 18.18
N ARG A 497 -1.34 7.92 19.10
CA ARG A 497 -1.73 7.49 20.45
C ARG A 497 -2.10 8.71 21.29
N GLY A 498 -3.40 8.96 21.44
CA GLY A 498 -3.94 9.91 22.42
C GLY A 498 -4.24 9.27 23.77
N SER A 499 -4.69 10.07 24.74
CA SER A 499 -5.17 9.56 26.03
C SER A 499 -6.49 8.77 25.93
N ASP A 500 -7.22 8.92 24.82
CA ASP A 500 -8.46 8.19 24.53
C ASP A 500 -8.20 6.93 23.69
N ASN A 501 -8.30 5.76 24.33
CA ASN A 501 -8.15 4.46 23.70
C ASN A 501 -9.20 4.18 22.62
N ARG A 502 -10.42 4.73 22.74
CA ARG A 502 -11.49 4.54 21.74
C ARG A 502 -11.10 5.20 20.43
N LEU A 503 -10.67 6.45 20.50
CA LEU A 503 -10.24 7.21 19.33
C LEU A 503 -9.05 6.54 18.63
N PHE A 504 -8.05 6.08 19.39
CA PHE A 504 -6.94 5.33 18.81
C PHE A 504 -7.42 4.05 18.09
N GLY A 505 -8.39 3.32 18.66
CA GLY A 505 -9.00 2.16 18.01
C GLY A 505 -9.70 2.49 16.69
N GLU A 506 -10.42 3.61 16.62
CA GLU A 506 -11.04 4.11 15.38
C GLU A 506 -9.99 4.47 14.32
N GLN A 507 -8.91 5.12 14.71
CA GLN A 507 -7.79 5.48 13.82
C GLN A 507 -7.05 4.24 13.29
N ALA A 508 -6.74 3.29 14.17
CA ALA A 508 -6.10 2.04 13.78
C ALA A 508 -6.98 1.25 12.78
N THR A 509 -8.30 1.21 13.04
CA THR A 509 -9.28 0.60 12.13
C THR A 509 -9.34 1.31 10.78
N PHE A 510 -9.27 2.65 10.79
CA PHE A 510 -9.19 3.44 9.58
C PHE A 510 -7.94 3.09 8.75
N ALA A 511 -6.75 3.10 9.36
CA ALA A 511 -5.49 2.74 8.70
C ALA A 511 -5.57 1.35 8.05
N ARG A 512 -6.04 0.34 8.81
CA ARG A 512 -6.23 -1.03 8.31
C ARG A 512 -7.15 -1.09 7.10
N ASN A 513 -8.29 -0.40 7.16
CA ASN A 513 -9.25 -0.36 6.05
C ASN A 513 -8.65 0.28 4.79
N THR A 514 -7.82 1.32 4.93
CA THR A 514 -7.19 1.98 3.77
C THR A 514 -6.22 1.07 3.01
N VAL A 515 -5.45 0.23 3.72
CA VAL A 515 -4.55 -0.77 3.10
C VAL A 515 -5.34 -1.94 2.50
N ASP A 516 -6.32 -2.45 3.23
CA ASP A 516 -7.14 -3.60 2.80
C ASP A 516 -7.96 -3.29 1.55
N ARG A 517 -8.78 -2.24 1.63
CA ARG A 517 -9.86 -2.01 0.66
C ARG A 517 -9.56 -0.93 -0.36
N HIS A 518 -8.65 0.00 -0.05
CA HIS A 518 -8.47 1.22 -0.84
C HIS A 518 -7.09 1.35 -1.48
N MET A 519 -6.36 0.24 -1.62
CA MET A 519 -5.08 0.18 -2.33
C MET A 519 -4.02 1.15 -1.80
N ARG A 520 -3.99 1.41 -0.48
CA ARG A 520 -2.86 2.09 0.14
C ARG A 520 -1.70 1.14 0.43
N ILE A 521 -0.50 1.68 0.53
CA ILE A 521 0.69 0.89 0.83
C ILE A 521 0.99 1.00 2.31
N LEU A 522 1.28 -0.14 2.93
CA LEU A 522 1.86 -0.22 4.26
C LEU A 522 3.37 -0.07 4.14
N ASP A 523 3.93 1.02 4.65
CA ASP A 523 5.37 1.29 4.57
C ASP A 523 6.12 0.48 5.64
N CYS A 524 5.62 0.54 6.86
CA CYS A 524 6.13 -0.23 7.99
C CYS A 524 5.06 -0.45 9.06
N VAL A 525 5.38 -1.38 9.97
CA VAL A 525 4.69 -1.61 11.23
C VAL A 525 5.71 -1.35 12.33
N ASP A 526 5.38 -0.45 13.26
CA ASP A 526 6.27 -0.16 14.38
C ASP A 526 6.19 -1.23 15.49
N GLY A 527 7.02 -1.10 16.53
CA GLY A 527 7.05 -2.05 17.66
C GLY A 527 5.74 -2.11 18.46
N ASP A 528 4.85 -1.16 18.22
CA ASP A 528 3.60 -0.91 18.90
C ASP A 528 2.38 -1.33 18.07
N ALA A 529 2.63 -2.03 16.95
CA ALA A 529 1.65 -2.52 15.98
C ALA A 529 0.87 -1.40 15.28
N ILE A 530 1.43 -0.18 15.20
CA ILE A 530 0.87 0.95 14.45
C ILE A 530 1.27 0.82 12.98
N LEU A 531 0.30 1.06 12.10
CA LEU A 531 0.46 0.97 10.65
C LEU A 531 0.81 2.35 10.09
N HIS A 532 1.95 2.45 9.43
CA HIS A 532 2.33 3.62 8.65
C HIS A 532 1.87 3.44 7.20
N VAL A 533 0.94 4.28 6.77
CA VAL A 533 0.25 4.11 5.48
C VAL A 533 0.53 5.29 4.56
N SER A 534 0.91 4.98 3.32
CA SER A 534 1.13 5.96 2.27
C SER A 534 0.27 5.70 1.03
N SER A 535 0.12 6.75 0.21
CA SER A 535 -0.40 6.61 -1.15
C SER A 535 0.77 6.50 -2.12
N PRO A 536 0.96 5.35 -2.79
CA PRO A 536 2.02 5.23 -3.78
C PRO A 536 1.73 6.08 -5.01
N SER A 537 2.79 6.44 -5.73
CA SER A 537 2.69 7.09 -7.04
C SER A 537 2.15 6.09 -8.09
N GLU A 538 0.83 6.01 -8.26
CA GLU A 538 0.18 5.13 -9.23
C GLU A 538 -0.73 5.94 -10.18
N PRO A 539 -0.35 6.14 -11.46
CA PRO A 539 -1.17 6.89 -12.40
C PRO A 539 -2.55 6.24 -12.60
N VAL A 540 -2.65 4.90 -12.56
CA VAL A 540 -3.94 4.19 -12.66
C VAL A 540 -4.88 4.58 -11.51
N LEU A 541 -4.42 4.56 -10.26
CA LEU A 541 -5.24 4.95 -9.10
C LEU A 541 -5.55 6.45 -9.09
N ALA A 542 -4.63 7.28 -9.56
CA ALA A 542 -4.84 8.71 -9.71
C ALA A 542 -5.97 9.01 -10.72
N ILE A 543 -5.98 8.35 -11.88
CA ILE A 543 -7.03 8.53 -12.89
C ILE A 543 -8.36 7.94 -12.44
N ALA A 544 -8.35 6.76 -11.79
CA ALA A 544 -9.55 6.20 -11.17
C ALA A 544 -10.16 7.14 -10.11
N SER A 545 -9.31 7.88 -9.40
CA SER A 545 -9.75 8.91 -8.47
C SER A 545 -10.38 10.12 -9.20
N SER A 546 -9.81 10.59 -10.31
CA SER A 546 -10.46 11.60 -11.17
C SER A 546 -11.83 11.16 -11.67
N LEU A 547 -11.95 9.91 -12.16
CA LEU A 547 -13.24 9.34 -12.59
C LEU A 547 -14.27 9.32 -11.45
N SER A 548 -13.82 9.08 -10.22
CA SER A 548 -14.70 9.09 -9.04
C SER A 548 -15.12 10.52 -8.64
N MET A 549 -14.21 11.49 -8.76
CA MET A 549 -14.43 12.90 -8.43
C MET A 549 -15.30 13.63 -9.47
N MET A 550 -15.21 13.20 -10.73
CA MET A 550 -15.91 13.77 -11.89
C MET A 550 -16.75 12.67 -12.57
N PRO A 551 -17.94 12.35 -12.03
CA PRO A 551 -18.73 11.20 -12.43
C PRO A 551 -19.33 11.33 -13.83
N THR A 552 -19.91 10.24 -14.33
CA THR A 552 -20.85 10.26 -15.45
C THR A 552 -22.16 10.98 -15.09
N HIS A 553 -22.91 11.40 -16.11
CA HIS A 553 -24.21 12.02 -15.90
C HIS A 553 -25.16 11.08 -15.14
N THR A 554 -25.19 9.79 -15.52
CA THR A 554 -25.99 8.76 -14.84
C THR A 554 -25.60 8.62 -13.36
N GLU A 555 -24.30 8.55 -13.07
CA GLU A 555 -23.80 8.49 -11.70
C GLU A 555 -24.11 9.75 -10.89
N SER A 556 -24.03 10.94 -11.52
CA SER A 556 -24.36 12.21 -10.87
C SER A 556 -25.83 12.31 -10.51
N LEU A 557 -26.74 11.74 -11.32
CA LEU A 557 -28.17 11.66 -11.00
C LEU A 557 -28.48 10.68 -9.87
N ALA A 558 -27.66 9.64 -9.70
CA ALA A 558 -27.80 8.65 -8.64
C ALA A 558 -27.25 9.13 -7.28
N ASP A 559 -26.52 10.25 -7.24
CA ASP A 559 -25.93 10.76 -6.02
C ASP A 559 -26.99 11.28 -5.04
N VAL A 560 -26.87 10.82 -3.80
CA VAL A 560 -27.68 11.33 -2.69
C VAL A 560 -26.93 12.49 -2.02
N PRO A 561 -27.57 13.69 -1.88
CA PRO A 561 -26.96 14.80 -1.15
C PRO A 561 -26.63 14.43 0.29
N VAL A 562 -25.51 14.94 0.79
CA VAL A 562 -25.12 14.78 2.20
C VAL A 562 -25.75 15.90 3.01
N PRO A 563 -26.48 15.61 4.11
CA PRO A 563 -27.04 16.65 4.97
C PRO A 563 -25.95 17.63 5.45
N LEU A 564 -26.28 18.92 5.50
CA LEU A 564 -25.41 20.00 5.99
C LEU A 564 -24.17 20.34 5.13
N GLN A 565 -23.93 19.61 4.03
CA GLN A 565 -22.88 20.00 3.08
C GLN A 565 -23.34 21.13 2.16
N THR A 566 -22.43 22.05 1.84
CA THR A 566 -22.68 23.12 0.86
C THR A 566 -22.29 22.73 -0.55
N ALA A 567 -21.56 21.62 -0.69
CA ALA A 567 -21.06 21.14 -1.96
C ALA A 567 -22.16 20.63 -2.89
N VAL A 568 -22.20 21.21 -4.09
CA VAL A 568 -23.18 20.88 -5.15
C VAL A 568 -22.80 19.63 -5.96
N ASN A 569 -21.54 19.19 -5.92
CA ASN A 569 -21.03 18.06 -6.71
C ASN A 569 -20.13 17.11 -5.90
N ARG A 570 -19.74 15.95 -6.48
CA ARG A 570 -18.86 14.96 -5.83
C ARG A 570 -17.52 15.54 -5.41
N TYR A 571 -16.88 16.34 -6.26
CA TYR A 571 -15.58 16.93 -5.97
C TYR A 571 -15.64 17.76 -4.68
N GLY A 572 -16.56 18.72 -4.60
CA GLY A 572 -16.77 19.53 -3.41
C GLY A 572 -17.15 18.69 -2.20
N SER A 573 -17.99 17.66 -2.38
CA SER A 573 -18.44 16.76 -1.31
C SER A 573 -17.29 16.01 -0.67
N ILE A 574 -16.35 15.50 -1.49
CA ILE A 574 -15.14 14.82 -1.03
C ILE A 574 -14.29 15.78 -0.20
N LEU A 575 -14.09 17.02 -0.67
CA LEU A 575 -13.31 18.02 0.06
C LEU A 575 -13.96 18.35 1.41
N GLU A 576 -15.26 18.64 1.44
CA GLU A 576 -15.98 18.93 2.69
C GLU A 576 -15.96 17.72 3.64
N THR A 577 -16.18 16.50 3.15
CA THR A 577 -16.12 15.29 3.98
C THR A 577 -14.73 15.11 4.58
N VAL A 578 -13.66 15.25 3.80
CA VAL A 578 -12.29 15.11 4.32
C VAL A 578 -12.00 16.21 5.35
N ALA A 579 -12.41 17.46 5.07
CA ALA A 579 -12.28 18.56 6.02
C ALA A 579 -12.99 18.24 7.35
N ASP A 580 -14.28 17.88 7.30
CA ASP A 580 -15.10 17.66 8.49
C ASP A 580 -14.69 16.41 9.28
N THR A 581 -14.35 15.32 8.60
CA THR A 581 -14.23 13.99 9.23
C THR A 581 -12.80 13.51 9.41
N CYS A 582 -11.85 14.02 8.63
CA CYS A 582 -10.43 13.69 8.76
C CYS A 582 -9.62 14.86 9.32
N LEU A 583 -9.99 16.11 9.00
CA LEU A 583 -9.38 17.33 9.51
C LEU A 583 -10.24 18.04 10.59
N GLY A 584 -11.33 17.43 11.06
CA GLY A 584 -12.14 17.95 12.18
C GLY A 584 -11.78 17.37 13.56
N SER A 585 -11.13 16.20 13.63
CA SER A 585 -10.73 15.59 14.91
C SER A 585 -9.49 16.28 15.47
N ALA A 586 -9.62 16.98 16.59
CA ALA A 586 -8.55 17.75 17.26
C ALA A 586 -7.34 16.89 17.67
N ASP A 587 -7.48 15.58 17.67
CA ASP A 587 -6.53 14.62 18.22
C ASP A 587 -5.56 14.00 17.18
N ILE A 588 -5.65 14.42 15.91
CA ILE A 588 -4.80 13.92 14.82
C ILE A 588 -4.19 15.08 14.03
N ASP A 589 -2.95 15.45 14.33
CA ASP A 589 -2.21 16.48 13.57
C ASP A 589 -1.44 15.83 12.39
N ILE A 590 -2.15 15.60 11.29
CA ILE A 590 -1.63 14.92 10.09
C ILE A 590 -0.79 15.86 9.19
N LEU A 591 -0.80 17.19 9.41
CA LEU A 591 -0.43 18.16 8.37
C LEU A 591 0.64 19.19 8.74
N LYS A 592 1.32 19.03 9.86
CA LYS A 592 2.38 19.94 10.33
C LYS A 592 3.43 20.25 9.24
N GLY A 593 3.78 21.52 9.04
CA GLY A 593 4.77 21.99 8.03
C GLY A 593 4.33 21.84 6.56
N ILE A 594 3.39 20.92 6.30
CA ILE A 594 2.90 20.48 4.98
C ILE A 594 1.59 21.19 4.60
N ARG A 595 1.01 22.00 5.50
CA ARG A 595 -0.30 22.67 5.29
C ARG A 595 -0.36 23.53 4.02
N GLY A 596 0.65 24.40 3.84
CA GLY A 596 0.76 25.23 2.64
C GLY A 596 1.00 24.37 1.41
N GLU A 597 1.89 23.38 1.51
CA GLU A 597 2.24 22.47 0.42
C GLU A 597 1.04 21.64 -0.06
N LEU A 598 0.25 21.09 0.87
CA LEU A 598 -1.00 20.39 0.59
C LEU A 598 -1.99 21.29 -0.15
N MET A 599 -2.12 22.53 0.30
CA MET A 599 -3.04 23.47 -0.33
C MET A 599 -2.58 23.86 -1.74
N VAL A 600 -1.26 24.02 -1.96
CA VAL A 600 -0.72 24.26 -3.29
C VAL A 600 -0.92 23.03 -4.20
N ARG A 601 -0.69 21.80 -3.71
CA ARG A 601 -0.99 20.56 -4.46
C ARG A 601 -2.45 20.49 -4.87
N LEU A 602 -3.38 20.78 -3.96
CA LEU A 602 -4.81 20.78 -4.25
C LEU A 602 -5.19 21.85 -5.29
N LEU A 603 -4.65 23.07 -5.20
CA LEU A 603 -4.90 24.12 -6.20
C LEU A 603 -4.35 23.73 -7.59
N LEU A 604 -3.15 23.15 -7.65
CA LEU A 604 -2.53 22.70 -8.89
C LEU A 604 -3.31 21.54 -9.53
N MET A 605 -3.74 20.54 -8.74
CA MET A 605 -4.61 19.47 -9.23
C MET A 605 -5.96 19.99 -9.70
N THR A 606 -6.53 20.97 -8.99
CA THR A 606 -7.81 21.60 -9.36
C THR A 606 -7.69 22.35 -10.68
N ALA A 607 -6.60 23.11 -10.88
CA ALA A 607 -6.33 23.77 -12.15
C ALA A 607 -6.18 22.75 -13.30
N TRP A 608 -5.53 21.62 -13.04
CA TRP A 608 -5.43 20.51 -14.00
C TRP A 608 -6.80 19.97 -14.40
N ASP A 609 -7.61 19.59 -13.42
CA ASP A 609 -8.94 19.01 -13.65
C ASP A 609 -9.87 20.01 -14.38
N ALA A 610 -9.84 21.28 -14.00
CA ALA A 610 -10.63 22.33 -14.65
C ALA A 610 -10.28 22.49 -16.15
N VAL A 611 -8.99 22.43 -16.51
CA VAL A 611 -8.56 22.50 -17.92
C VAL A 611 -9.09 21.30 -18.70
N LYS A 612 -9.07 20.10 -18.12
CA LYS A 612 -9.61 18.90 -18.77
C LYS A 612 -11.13 18.96 -18.98
N MET A 613 -11.84 19.58 -18.05
CA MET A 613 -13.30 19.76 -18.12
C MET A 613 -13.72 20.84 -19.12
N SER A 614 -13.04 21.99 -19.13
CA SER A 614 -13.46 23.19 -19.88
C SER A 614 -13.40 23.08 -21.40
N VAL A 615 -12.50 22.24 -21.95
CA VAL A 615 -12.28 22.18 -23.41
C VAL A 615 -13.52 21.70 -24.18
N GLU A 616 -14.40 20.86 -23.59
CA GLU A 616 -15.63 20.32 -24.20
C GLU A 616 -16.64 19.88 -23.11
N ARG A 617 -17.07 20.82 -22.27
CA ARG A 617 -17.87 20.55 -21.05
C ARG A 617 -19.14 19.71 -21.30
N SER A 618 -19.80 19.89 -22.44
CA SER A 618 -20.99 19.11 -22.84
C SER A 618 -20.65 17.65 -23.16
N HIS A 619 -19.74 17.40 -24.10
CA HIS A 619 -19.39 16.03 -24.53
C HIS A 619 -18.73 15.19 -23.43
N PHE A 620 -17.97 15.81 -22.53
CA PHE A 620 -17.32 15.08 -21.44
C PHE A 620 -18.31 14.66 -20.35
N ALA A 621 -19.22 15.55 -19.92
CA ALA A 621 -20.23 15.24 -18.90
C ALA A 621 -21.20 14.16 -19.40
N ASP A 622 -21.57 14.21 -20.68
CA ASP A 622 -22.52 13.30 -21.32
C ASP A 622 -21.92 11.92 -21.66
N SER A 623 -20.59 11.77 -21.64
CA SER A 623 -19.94 10.49 -21.92
C SER A 623 -20.08 9.51 -20.75
N GLU A 624 -20.72 8.37 -21.01
CA GLU A 624 -20.82 7.22 -20.10
C GLU A 624 -19.63 6.25 -20.24
N ASP A 625 -18.77 6.44 -21.26
CA ASP A 625 -17.58 5.61 -21.44
C ASP A 625 -16.42 6.07 -20.52
N LEU A 626 -16.13 5.26 -19.50
CA LEU A 626 -15.02 5.48 -18.57
C LEU A 626 -13.65 5.47 -19.27
N SER A 627 -13.46 4.67 -20.31
CA SER A 627 -12.17 4.56 -21.01
C SER A 627 -11.87 5.81 -21.84
N ALA A 628 -12.90 6.38 -22.48
CA ALA A 628 -12.79 7.67 -23.15
C ALA A 628 -12.46 8.79 -22.15
N LYS A 629 -13.14 8.82 -20.99
CA LYS A 629 -12.84 9.78 -19.91
C LYS A 629 -11.43 9.64 -19.36
N ALA A 630 -10.99 8.41 -19.12
CA ALA A 630 -9.65 8.13 -18.62
C ALA A 630 -8.55 8.59 -19.59
N THR A 631 -8.73 8.33 -20.90
CA THR A 631 -7.83 8.81 -21.96
C THR A 631 -7.67 10.34 -21.91
N ARG A 632 -8.77 11.06 -21.67
CA ARG A 632 -8.73 12.52 -21.55
C ARG A 632 -7.98 12.99 -20.31
N PHE A 633 -8.18 12.34 -19.16
CA PHE A 633 -7.48 12.66 -17.92
C PHE A 633 -5.98 12.35 -18.01
N LEU A 634 -5.60 11.34 -18.79
CA LEU A 634 -4.20 11.00 -19.07
C LEU A 634 -3.52 11.96 -20.03
N ALA A 635 -4.24 12.56 -20.98
CA ALA A 635 -3.60 13.39 -21.99
C ALA A 635 -2.76 14.54 -21.38
N PRO A 636 -1.66 14.99 -22.01
CA PRO A 636 -0.99 16.21 -21.62
C PRO A 636 -1.86 17.46 -21.86
N VAL A 637 -1.50 18.59 -21.26
CA VAL A 637 -2.15 19.90 -21.52
C VAL A 637 -1.11 21.00 -21.65
N HIS A 638 -1.51 22.10 -22.28
CA HIS A 638 -0.64 23.27 -22.40
C HIS A 638 -0.37 23.91 -21.03
N LEU A 639 0.89 24.24 -20.77
CA LEU A 639 1.30 24.98 -19.58
C LEU A 639 0.53 26.31 -19.46
N LYS A 640 0.32 27.01 -20.58
CA LYS A 640 -0.44 28.27 -20.62
C LYS A 640 -1.88 28.09 -20.09
N SER A 641 -2.56 27.02 -20.49
CA SER A 641 -3.94 26.74 -20.07
C SER A 641 -4.03 26.49 -18.56
N ILE A 642 -3.06 25.77 -17.99
CA ILE A 642 -2.99 25.54 -16.54
C ILE A 642 -2.77 26.85 -15.78
N LEU A 643 -1.86 27.70 -16.24
CA LEU A 643 -1.59 28.99 -15.58
C LEU A 643 -2.81 29.92 -15.64
N GLN A 644 -3.53 29.96 -16.77
CA GLN A 644 -4.78 30.71 -16.91
C GLN A 644 -5.91 30.18 -16.02
N GLY A 645 -5.99 28.85 -15.87
CA GLY A 645 -6.93 28.21 -14.95
C GLY A 645 -6.58 28.46 -13.49
N LEU A 646 -5.28 28.55 -13.16
CA LEU A 646 -4.80 28.71 -11.80
C LEU A 646 -4.93 30.15 -11.28
N VAL A 647 -4.64 31.17 -12.10
CA VAL A 647 -4.66 32.57 -11.63
C VAL A 647 -5.02 33.55 -12.74
N ARG A 648 -5.80 34.57 -12.40
CA ARG A 648 -6.09 35.70 -13.29
C ARG A 648 -4.97 36.73 -13.20
N PHE A 649 -4.22 36.87 -14.28
CA PHE A 649 -3.30 37.99 -14.49
C PHE A 649 -3.96 39.08 -15.33
N ASP A 650 -3.56 40.33 -15.10
CA ASP A 650 -3.89 41.40 -16.04
C ASP A 650 -3.18 41.17 -17.40
N PRO A 651 -3.64 41.79 -18.50
CA PRO A 651 -3.10 41.53 -19.83
C PRO A 651 -1.61 41.85 -20.00
N THR A 652 -1.04 42.82 -19.29
CA THR A 652 0.39 43.16 -19.44
C THR A 652 1.26 42.16 -18.70
N THR A 653 0.85 41.78 -17.49
CA THR A 653 1.48 40.71 -16.72
C THR A 653 1.44 39.38 -17.47
N TRP A 654 0.28 39.02 -18.04
CA TRP A 654 0.14 37.78 -18.81
C TRP A 654 1.06 37.74 -20.05
N ARG A 655 1.21 38.85 -20.78
CA ARG A 655 2.15 38.91 -21.92
C ARG A 655 3.59 38.63 -21.50
N THR A 656 3.99 39.05 -20.30
CA THR A 656 5.33 38.78 -19.76
C THR A 656 5.53 37.28 -19.51
N VAL A 657 4.54 36.62 -18.88
CA VAL A 657 4.56 35.16 -18.65
C VAL A 657 4.58 34.40 -19.98
N GLN A 658 3.73 34.82 -20.92
CA GLN A 658 3.65 34.22 -22.24
C GLN A 658 4.99 34.36 -23.00
N GLY A 659 5.59 35.54 -22.99
CA GLY A 659 6.89 35.79 -23.64
C GLY A 659 8.01 34.91 -23.08
N GLN A 660 8.00 34.62 -21.78
CA GLN A 660 8.96 33.70 -21.16
C GLN A 660 8.79 32.26 -21.68
N ILE A 661 7.55 31.78 -21.79
CA ILE A 661 7.25 30.45 -22.34
C ILE A 661 7.62 30.37 -23.83
N ASP A 662 7.26 31.40 -24.59
CA ASP A 662 7.50 31.47 -26.03
C ASP A 662 9.00 31.52 -26.35
N ALA A 663 9.81 32.19 -25.51
CA ALA A 663 11.26 32.22 -25.65
C ALA A 663 11.90 30.82 -25.56
N VAL A 664 11.45 29.96 -24.64
CA VAL A 664 11.94 28.58 -24.53
C VAL A 664 11.47 27.71 -25.70
N CYS A 665 10.24 27.91 -26.17
CA CYS A 665 9.75 27.24 -27.39
C CYS A 665 10.58 27.62 -28.62
N GLN A 666 10.90 28.92 -28.77
CA GLN A 666 11.76 29.40 -29.85
C GLN A 666 13.18 28.84 -29.76
N LEU A 667 13.72 28.68 -28.55
CA LEU A 667 15.03 28.04 -28.33
C LEU A 667 15.04 26.59 -28.82
N VAL A 668 13.97 25.83 -28.60
CA VAL A 668 13.83 24.46 -29.14
C VAL A 668 13.85 24.48 -30.66
N CYS A 669 13.06 25.35 -31.30
CA CYS A 669 13.05 25.47 -32.76
C CYS A 669 14.42 25.88 -33.33
N GLN A 670 15.20 26.68 -32.60
CA GLN A 670 16.57 27.06 -33.01
C GLN A 670 17.56 25.91 -32.87
N ARG A 671 17.49 25.15 -31.78
CA ARG A 671 18.41 24.03 -31.49
C ARG A 671 18.09 22.78 -32.31
N TRP A 672 16.82 22.55 -32.64
CA TRP A 672 16.35 21.42 -33.44
C TRP A 672 15.47 21.87 -34.61
N PRO A 673 16.06 22.41 -35.70
CA PRO A 673 15.31 22.93 -36.85
C PRO A 673 14.49 21.89 -37.62
N SER A 674 14.77 20.60 -37.44
CA SER A 674 13.99 19.49 -37.98
C SER A 674 12.63 19.32 -37.30
N MET A 675 12.43 19.92 -36.12
CA MET A 675 11.10 20.04 -35.51
C MET A 675 10.30 21.10 -36.25
N THR A 676 9.14 20.72 -36.81
CA THR A 676 8.32 21.64 -37.60
C THR A 676 7.92 22.83 -36.74
N ASN A 677 8.39 24.02 -37.12
CA ASN A 677 8.36 25.25 -36.33
C ASN A 677 6.93 25.70 -35.92
N THR A 678 5.88 25.10 -36.48
CA THR A 678 4.47 25.49 -36.29
C THR A 678 3.79 24.88 -35.05
N ASN A 679 4.32 23.79 -34.48
CA ASN A 679 3.63 23.03 -33.42
C ASN A 679 4.36 22.94 -32.07
N VAL A 680 5.59 23.48 -31.96
CA VAL A 680 6.36 23.44 -30.71
C VAL A 680 5.66 24.25 -29.62
N ARG A 681 5.31 23.59 -28.52
CA ARG A 681 4.61 24.20 -27.37
C ARG A 681 5.16 23.64 -26.06
N ALA A 682 4.91 24.35 -24.96
CA ALA A 682 5.20 23.87 -23.60
C ALA A 682 3.99 23.11 -23.03
N TRP A 683 4.23 21.85 -22.68
CA TRP A 683 3.24 20.91 -22.19
C TRP A 683 3.57 20.46 -20.77
N VAL A 684 2.53 20.17 -20.00
CA VAL A 684 2.64 19.51 -18.70
C VAL A 684 1.89 18.19 -18.76
N HIS A 685 2.42 17.18 -18.08
CA HIS A 685 1.80 15.86 -17.92
C HIS A 685 1.97 15.40 -16.48
N PHE A 686 0.92 15.54 -15.68
CA PHE A 686 0.85 14.98 -14.34
C PHE A 686 -0.58 14.62 -13.96
N THR A 687 -0.74 13.53 -13.22
CA THR A 687 -2.03 12.99 -12.76
C THR A 687 -2.13 12.98 -11.24
N HIS A 688 -1.00 13.09 -10.55
CA HIS A 688 -0.92 13.09 -9.09
C HIS A 688 0.40 13.69 -8.63
N PHE A 689 0.49 13.92 -7.32
CA PHE A 689 1.73 14.26 -6.63
C PHE A 689 2.41 13.04 -6.02
N ASP A 690 3.72 13.13 -5.84
CA ASP A 690 4.52 12.28 -4.96
C ASP A 690 5.47 13.15 -4.12
N ILE A 691 6.01 12.61 -3.03
CA ILE A 691 6.84 13.35 -2.07
C ILE A 691 8.25 12.74 -2.03
N LEU A 692 9.28 13.58 -2.13
CA LEU A 692 10.66 13.16 -1.94
C LEU A 692 11.05 13.20 -0.47
N ASP A 693 11.79 12.18 -0.03
CA ASP A 693 12.36 12.13 1.32
C ASP A 693 13.77 12.74 1.40
N VAL A 694 14.37 13.04 0.23
CA VAL A 694 15.73 13.56 0.11
C VAL A 694 15.74 14.99 -0.42
N LYS A 695 16.72 15.78 0.06
CA LYS A 695 16.98 17.11 -0.51
C LYS A 695 17.62 16.96 -1.89
N LEU A 696 17.16 17.77 -2.83
CA LEU A 696 17.76 17.88 -4.15
C LEU A 696 18.71 19.08 -4.22
N GLY A 697 19.99 18.80 -4.46
CA GLY A 697 20.98 19.82 -4.80
C GLY A 697 20.97 20.19 -6.29
N GLN A 698 20.72 19.21 -7.16
CA GLN A 698 20.68 19.33 -8.61
C GLN A 698 19.57 18.42 -9.16
N LEU A 699 19.08 18.73 -10.36
CA LEU A 699 18.02 18.02 -11.06
C LEU A 699 18.49 17.64 -12.46
N SER A 700 18.13 16.46 -12.94
CA SER A 700 18.46 16.02 -14.30
C SER A 700 17.26 16.12 -15.25
N PRO A 701 17.45 16.49 -16.53
CA PRO A 701 16.42 16.37 -17.54
C PRO A 701 15.88 14.94 -17.70
N GLU A 702 16.72 13.93 -17.47
CA GLU A 702 16.36 12.51 -17.44
C GLU A 702 15.35 12.20 -16.32
N TYR A 703 15.56 12.77 -15.13
CA TYR A 703 14.59 12.64 -14.04
C TYR A 703 13.27 13.35 -14.35
N LEU A 704 13.32 14.51 -15.01
CA LEU A 704 12.10 15.18 -15.48
C LEU A 704 11.36 14.35 -16.53
N TRP A 705 12.09 13.71 -17.44
CA TRP A 705 11.54 12.80 -18.44
C TRP A 705 10.92 11.56 -17.78
N TYR A 706 11.54 11.04 -16.74
CA TYR A 706 10.94 9.99 -15.90
C TYR A 706 9.62 10.46 -15.27
N CYS A 707 9.59 11.66 -14.68
CA CYS A 707 8.37 12.24 -14.12
C CYS A 707 7.28 12.45 -15.18
N TRP A 708 7.66 12.87 -16.39
CA TRP A 708 6.77 12.96 -17.54
C TRP A 708 6.19 11.60 -17.91
N LYS A 709 7.02 10.57 -18.09
CA LYS A 709 6.56 9.21 -18.44
C LYS A 709 5.58 8.65 -17.41
N ARG A 710 5.84 8.89 -16.11
CA ARG A 710 4.97 8.44 -15.02
C ARG A 710 3.71 9.29 -14.85
N GLY A 711 3.73 10.54 -15.33
CA GLY A 711 2.67 11.52 -15.08
C GLY A 711 2.62 11.96 -13.62
N VAL A 712 3.77 12.33 -13.03
CA VAL A 712 3.88 12.73 -11.61
C VAL A 712 4.47 14.14 -11.45
N ALA A 713 3.87 14.92 -10.56
CA ALA A 713 4.46 16.16 -10.04
C ALA A 713 5.06 15.90 -8.64
N ILE A 714 6.09 16.64 -8.26
CA ILE A 714 6.89 16.31 -7.08
C ILE A 714 6.77 17.40 -6.03
N GLN A 715 6.56 16.98 -4.78
CA GLN A 715 6.85 17.77 -3.60
C GLN A 715 8.26 17.41 -3.08
N MET A 716 9.05 18.42 -2.73
CA MET A 716 10.39 18.25 -2.16
C MET A 716 10.33 17.79 -0.71
N ALA A 717 11.43 17.24 -0.21
CA ALA A 717 11.58 16.94 1.21
C ALA A 717 11.41 18.22 2.03
N HIS A 718 10.73 18.12 3.18
CA HIS A 718 10.47 19.26 4.08
C HIS A 718 11.70 20.14 4.41
N PRO A 719 12.93 19.61 4.58
CA PRO A 719 14.09 20.45 4.85
C PRO A 719 14.74 21.06 3.58
N GLN A 720 14.12 20.94 2.40
CA GLN A 720 14.56 21.59 1.15
C GLN A 720 14.46 23.12 1.29
N HIS A 721 15.53 23.82 0.91
CA HIS A 721 15.53 25.28 0.93
C HIS A 721 15.15 25.83 -0.45
N GLY A 722 14.29 26.86 -0.47
CA GLY A 722 13.98 27.67 -1.65
C GLY A 722 12.69 27.31 -2.36
N ILE A 723 12.44 26.04 -2.63
CA ILE A 723 11.22 25.56 -3.30
C ILE A 723 10.64 24.34 -2.58
N ASP A 724 9.34 24.15 -2.71
CA ASP A 724 8.60 23.06 -2.09
C ASP A 724 8.20 21.98 -3.11
N GLY A 725 8.34 22.24 -4.42
CA GLY A 725 8.12 21.21 -5.44
C GLY A 725 8.34 21.64 -6.88
N ILE A 726 8.14 20.70 -7.81
CA ILE A 726 8.29 20.87 -9.26
C ILE A 726 7.18 20.18 -10.06
N ILE A 727 6.93 20.67 -11.27
CA ILE A 727 6.06 20.07 -12.29
C ILE A 727 6.88 19.89 -13.57
N PRO A 728 6.96 18.67 -14.14
CA PRO A 728 7.72 18.44 -15.38
C PRO A 728 7.05 19.12 -16.57
N VAL A 729 7.87 19.73 -17.44
CA VAL A 729 7.43 20.42 -18.66
C VAL A 729 8.19 19.87 -19.86
N PHE A 730 7.47 19.34 -20.83
CA PHE A 730 8.01 18.98 -22.14
C PHE A 730 7.82 20.14 -23.12
N VAL A 731 8.86 20.51 -23.86
CA VAL A 731 8.80 21.59 -24.86
C VAL A 731 9.05 21.01 -26.25
N GLY A 732 7.99 20.87 -27.05
CA GLY A 732 8.04 20.20 -28.35
C GLY A 732 6.67 20.01 -28.98
N ASP A 733 6.66 19.28 -30.09
CA ASP A 733 5.44 18.70 -30.66
C ASP A 733 5.22 17.31 -30.02
N LEU A 734 4.02 17.06 -29.50
CA LEU A 734 3.71 15.80 -28.82
C LEU A 734 3.61 14.61 -29.78
N GLU A 735 3.23 14.88 -31.03
CA GLU A 735 2.96 13.87 -32.07
C GLU A 735 4.15 13.70 -33.03
N GLN A 736 5.23 14.46 -32.81
CA GLN A 736 6.45 14.31 -33.59
C GLN A 736 7.25 13.10 -33.06
N PRO A 737 7.56 12.11 -33.92
CA PRO A 737 8.48 11.03 -33.55
C PRO A 737 9.86 11.57 -33.22
N PHE A 738 10.51 11.00 -32.21
CA PHE A 738 11.89 11.37 -31.84
C PHE A 738 12.94 10.97 -32.87
N ASP A 739 12.66 9.95 -33.70
CA ASP A 739 13.57 9.44 -34.72
C ASP A 739 12.97 9.66 -36.13
N GLN A 740 13.60 10.52 -36.93
CA GLN A 740 13.25 10.73 -38.34
C GLN A 740 14.26 10.09 -39.32
N ASN A 741 15.35 9.48 -38.85
CA ASN A 741 16.47 9.06 -39.70
C ASN A 741 16.76 7.54 -39.71
N HIS A 742 16.17 6.71 -38.85
CA HIS A 742 16.41 5.24 -38.85
C HIS A 742 15.36 4.37 -39.56
N VAL A 743 14.61 4.90 -40.53
CA VAL A 743 13.67 4.06 -41.32
C VAL A 743 14.37 3.31 -42.47
N GLN A 744 15.66 3.52 -42.71
CA GLN A 744 16.40 2.78 -43.74
C GLN A 744 17.65 2.09 -43.17
N GLU A 745 17.61 0.75 -43.20
CA GLU A 745 18.75 -0.16 -43.19
C GLU A 745 19.59 -0.25 -41.91
N HIS A 746 19.11 -0.92 -40.86
CA HIS A 746 19.98 -1.78 -40.03
C HIS A 746 19.17 -2.87 -39.32
N HIS A 747 19.17 -4.07 -39.90
CA HIS A 747 18.83 -5.29 -39.16
C HIS A 747 19.93 -5.54 -38.10
N GLY A 748 19.70 -5.18 -36.82
CA GLY A 748 20.50 -5.80 -35.74
C GLY A 748 20.66 -5.13 -34.37
N LEU A 749 20.31 -3.86 -34.11
CA LEU A 749 20.61 -3.24 -32.79
C LEU A 749 19.48 -2.33 -32.26
N GLU A 750 18.41 -2.95 -31.73
CA GLU A 750 17.28 -2.24 -31.08
C GLU A 750 17.70 -1.40 -29.86
N SER A 751 18.82 -1.74 -29.21
CA SER A 751 19.29 -1.07 -27.99
C SER A 751 19.90 0.31 -28.21
N GLU A 752 20.42 0.62 -29.40
CA GLU A 752 21.05 1.93 -29.68
C GLU A 752 20.01 3.00 -30.00
N ALA A 753 19.06 2.69 -30.90
CA ALA A 753 17.92 3.58 -31.20
C ALA A 753 17.05 3.90 -29.96
N GLN A 754 16.97 2.94 -29.01
CA GLN A 754 16.29 3.10 -27.73
C GLN A 754 16.95 4.17 -26.83
N ALA A 755 18.28 4.23 -26.80
CA ALA A 755 19.01 5.22 -26.01
C ALA A 755 18.84 6.64 -26.61
N ASP A 756 18.78 6.74 -27.93
CA ASP A 756 18.72 8.03 -28.64
C ASP A 756 17.37 8.73 -28.47
N SER A 757 16.24 7.99 -28.52
CA SER A 757 14.90 8.54 -28.29
C SER A 757 14.70 9.09 -26.86
N ASP A 758 15.04 8.29 -25.84
CA ASP A 758 14.92 8.72 -24.43
C ASP A 758 15.85 9.91 -24.13
N THR A 759 17.02 9.97 -24.78
CA THR A 759 17.95 11.10 -24.68
C THR A 759 17.36 12.38 -25.29
N LEU A 760 16.75 12.30 -26.48
CA LEU A 760 16.10 13.45 -27.09
C LEU A 760 14.90 13.93 -26.27
N GLY A 761 14.05 13.00 -25.80
CA GLY A 761 12.94 13.31 -24.90
C GLY A 761 13.41 14.06 -23.65
N ALA A 762 14.47 13.59 -23.00
CA ALA A 762 15.09 14.27 -21.86
C ALA A 762 15.65 15.66 -22.21
N ARG A 763 16.32 15.82 -23.36
CA ARG A 763 16.86 17.12 -23.83
C ARG A 763 15.77 18.18 -24.05
N LEU A 764 14.52 17.76 -24.25
CA LEU A 764 13.36 18.64 -24.44
C LEU A 764 12.61 18.94 -23.12
N MET A 765 13.15 18.51 -21.98
CA MET A 765 12.55 18.75 -20.66
C MET A 765 13.04 20.03 -19.98
N THR A 766 12.10 20.69 -19.32
CA THR A 766 12.30 21.72 -18.30
C THR A 766 11.23 21.53 -17.21
N TYR A 767 11.08 22.49 -16.30
CA TYR A 767 10.12 22.37 -15.20
C TYR A 767 9.62 23.71 -14.69
N VAL A 768 8.44 23.69 -14.07
CA VAL A 768 7.92 24.77 -13.22
C VAL A 768 8.21 24.43 -11.77
N ALA A 769 8.82 25.34 -11.02
CA ALA A 769 8.96 25.21 -9.57
C ALA A 769 7.72 25.78 -8.85
N TRP A 770 7.46 25.34 -7.63
CA TRP A 770 6.50 25.98 -6.75
C TRP A 770 6.99 26.07 -5.31
N GLU A 771 6.53 27.10 -4.62
CA GLU A 771 6.82 27.38 -3.22
C GLU A 771 5.52 27.76 -2.52
N ALA A 772 5.22 27.06 -1.43
CA ALA A 772 4.10 27.32 -0.56
C ALA A 772 4.52 28.26 0.57
N LYS A 773 3.72 29.30 0.77
CA LYS A 773 3.73 30.13 1.97
C LYS A 773 2.32 30.16 2.54
N ASN A 774 2.23 30.05 3.86
CA ASN A 774 0.96 30.13 4.57
C ASN A 774 1.02 31.23 5.64
N ARG A 775 1.26 32.46 5.22
CA ARG A 775 1.54 33.57 6.15
C ARG A 775 0.34 34.52 6.20
N ARG A 776 -0.25 34.69 7.40
CA ARG A 776 -1.36 35.63 7.65
C ARG A 776 -0.99 37.11 7.45
N LYS A 777 0.31 37.45 7.51
CA LYS A 777 0.85 38.80 7.32
C LYS A 777 1.98 38.76 6.27
N THR A 778 1.69 39.10 5.02
CA THR A 778 2.70 39.25 3.96
C THR A 778 2.55 40.57 3.22
N SER A 779 3.65 41.30 3.06
CA SER A 779 3.73 42.49 2.21
C SER A 779 4.26 42.15 0.82
N PRO A 780 4.00 42.95 -0.22
CA PRO A 780 4.65 42.88 -1.53
C PRO A 780 6.18 42.68 -1.44
N ASP A 781 6.82 43.35 -0.48
CA ASP A 781 8.27 43.37 -0.28
C ASP A 781 8.87 41.99 -0.01
N LEU A 782 8.14 41.10 0.67
CA LEU A 782 8.64 39.75 0.97
C LEU A 782 8.75 38.85 -0.27
N ALA A 783 7.84 38.98 -1.26
CA ALA A 783 8.02 38.24 -2.51
C ALA A 783 9.09 38.87 -3.39
N TYR A 784 9.23 40.21 -3.38
CA TYR A 784 10.35 40.87 -4.05
C TYR A 784 11.69 40.44 -3.45
N GLN A 785 11.78 40.26 -2.12
CA GLN A 785 12.95 39.72 -1.43
C GLN A 785 13.22 38.25 -1.79
N ALA A 786 12.18 37.42 -1.92
CA ALA A 786 12.34 36.04 -2.39
C ALA A 786 12.95 36.02 -3.80
N ALA A 787 12.47 36.88 -4.71
CA ALA A 787 13.03 37.03 -6.05
C ALA A 787 14.50 37.50 -6.07
N GLN A 788 15.07 38.00 -4.97
CA GLN A 788 16.49 38.34 -4.90
C GLN A 788 17.40 37.12 -4.69
N LYS A 789 16.87 35.95 -4.30
CA LYS A 789 17.71 34.76 -4.03
C LYS A 789 17.55 33.71 -5.13
N PRO A 790 18.64 33.33 -5.83
CA PRO A 790 18.59 32.35 -6.92
C PRO A 790 18.01 30.98 -6.53
N ALA A 791 18.09 30.60 -5.25
CA ALA A 791 17.55 29.33 -4.76
C ALA A 791 16.02 29.18 -4.98
N HIS A 792 15.28 30.29 -5.08
CA HIS A 792 13.83 30.25 -5.36
C HIS A 792 13.51 29.89 -6.82
N ALA A 793 14.48 29.91 -7.75
CA ALA A 793 14.28 29.40 -9.11
C ALA A 793 14.30 27.86 -9.19
N GLY A 794 14.46 27.16 -8.06
CA GLY A 794 14.60 25.71 -7.97
C GLY A 794 16.02 25.20 -8.25
N PRO A 795 16.29 23.89 -8.16
CA PRO A 795 17.63 23.31 -8.33
C PRO A 795 18.24 23.56 -9.71
N MET A 796 19.56 23.47 -9.86
CA MET A 796 20.17 23.58 -11.18
C MET A 796 19.84 22.35 -12.02
N LEU A 797 19.46 22.58 -13.28
CA LEU A 797 19.26 21.51 -14.26
C LEU A 797 20.61 21.14 -14.88
N LYS A 798 21.00 19.87 -14.79
CA LYS A 798 22.25 19.33 -15.38
C LYS A 798 22.01 17.90 -15.85
N PHE A 799 22.53 17.55 -17.02
CA PHE A 799 22.51 16.16 -17.48
C PHE A 799 23.25 15.24 -16.50
N GLU A 800 22.79 14.00 -16.40
CA GLU A 800 23.49 12.99 -15.61
C GLU A 800 24.88 12.77 -16.18
N ALA A 801 25.91 12.82 -15.32
CA ALA A 801 27.26 12.49 -15.74
C ALA A 801 27.25 11.04 -16.21
N SER A 802 27.53 10.79 -17.50
CA SER A 802 27.62 9.45 -18.06
C SER A 802 28.46 8.59 -17.11
N SER A 803 27.83 7.57 -16.52
CA SER A 803 28.49 6.63 -15.63
C SER A 803 29.76 6.11 -16.32
N GLN A 804 30.91 6.32 -15.68
CA GLN A 804 32.16 5.76 -16.15
C GLN A 804 31.98 4.24 -16.35
N PRO A 805 32.46 3.66 -17.47
CA PRO A 805 32.39 2.23 -17.64
C PRO A 805 33.21 1.58 -16.52
N ALA A 806 32.58 0.68 -15.77
CA ALA A 806 33.27 -0.20 -14.85
C ALA A 806 34.45 -0.84 -15.59
N GLN A 807 35.64 -0.73 -15.01
CA GLN A 807 36.83 -1.41 -15.49
C GLN A 807 36.64 -2.93 -15.33
N THR A 808 35.99 -3.57 -16.29
CA THR A 808 36.17 -5.00 -16.52
C THR A 808 37.12 -5.14 -17.71
N GLY A 809 38.31 -5.65 -17.41
CA GLY A 809 39.36 -5.85 -18.40
C GLY A 809 38.89 -6.79 -19.52
N GLY A 810 38.96 -6.31 -20.76
CA GLY A 810 38.72 -7.12 -21.94
C GLY A 810 38.50 -6.31 -23.21
N SER A 811 39.54 -6.23 -24.04
CA SER A 811 39.47 -5.96 -25.49
C SER A 811 38.89 -4.60 -25.94
N THR A 812 39.81 -3.65 -26.17
CA THR A 812 39.63 -2.42 -26.97
C THR A 812 39.06 -2.69 -28.37
N LEU A 813 37.76 -2.46 -28.56
CA LEU A 813 37.22 -1.98 -29.83
C LEU A 813 36.96 -0.48 -29.70
N LYS A 814 37.75 0.31 -30.43
CA LYS A 814 37.55 1.76 -30.58
C LYS A 814 36.17 2.00 -31.20
N ARG A 815 35.22 2.44 -30.38
CA ARG A 815 33.90 2.96 -30.76
C ARG A 815 34.11 4.08 -31.80
N ARG A 816 33.74 3.82 -33.05
CA ARG A 816 33.80 4.80 -34.15
C ARG A 816 32.60 5.73 -33.96
N ARG A 817 32.81 6.85 -33.26
CA ARG A 817 31.79 7.91 -33.08
C ARG A 817 31.49 8.55 -34.44
N SER A 818 30.20 8.67 -34.80
CA SER A 818 29.76 9.51 -35.90
C SER A 818 29.94 10.98 -35.52
N THR A 819 30.45 11.78 -36.44
CA THR A 819 31.01 13.12 -36.20
C THR A 819 30.02 14.25 -36.51
N THR A 820 28.72 14.09 -36.21
CA THR A 820 27.71 15.07 -36.68
C THR A 820 26.65 15.52 -35.65
N GLU A 821 26.67 15.06 -34.40
CA GLU A 821 25.83 15.68 -33.35
C GLU A 821 26.68 16.58 -32.42
N PRO A 822 26.20 17.78 -32.05
CA PRO A 822 26.91 18.63 -31.11
C PRO A 822 26.86 17.99 -29.71
N ASP A 823 27.98 17.39 -29.31
CA ASP A 823 28.22 16.71 -28.02
C ASP A 823 28.09 17.61 -26.75
N ASP A 824 27.64 18.86 -26.85
CA ASP A 824 27.61 19.86 -25.76
C ASP A 824 26.31 20.71 -25.73
N VAL A 825 25.14 20.12 -25.97
CA VAL A 825 23.88 20.88 -25.82
C VAL A 825 23.56 21.04 -24.34
N ALA A 826 23.73 22.25 -23.78
CA ALA A 826 23.29 22.59 -22.43
C ALA A 826 21.78 22.34 -22.25
N PRO A 827 21.27 22.12 -21.02
CA PRO A 827 19.84 21.97 -20.78
C PRO A 827 19.02 23.15 -21.36
N LEU A 828 17.71 22.95 -21.58
CA LEU A 828 16.85 24.02 -22.13
C LEU A 828 16.87 25.28 -21.27
N THR A 829 16.96 25.09 -19.96
CA THR A 829 17.02 26.14 -18.95
C THR A 829 17.99 25.74 -17.85
N ASP A 830 18.70 26.69 -17.24
CA ASP A 830 19.63 26.40 -16.13
C ASP A 830 18.91 26.04 -14.82
N ARG A 831 17.66 26.51 -14.68
CA ARG A 831 16.73 26.31 -13.54
C ARG A 831 15.30 26.27 -14.10
N GLY A 832 14.28 26.35 -13.24
CA GLY A 832 12.89 26.27 -13.68
C GLY A 832 12.52 27.40 -14.64
N ILE A 833 11.65 27.12 -15.62
CA ILE A 833 11.15 28.13 -16.56
C ILE A 833 10.40 29.24 -15.83
N LEU A 834 9.66 28.86 -14.79
CA LEU A 834 8.84 29.70 -13.93
C LEU A 834 8.86 29.14 -12.50
N THR A 835 8.57 29.99 -11.51
CA THR A 835 8.35 29.61 -10.11
C THR A 835 7.03 30.16 -9.61
N ILE A 836 6.13 29.30 -9.15
CA ILE A 836 4.85 29.71 -8.52
C ILE A 836 5.08 29.89 -7.02
N LEU A 837 5.06 31.13 -6.55
CA LEU A 837 4.98 31.45 -5.12
C LEU A 837 3.49 31.59 -4.73
N ALA A 838 2.98 30.61 -4.00
CA ALA A 838 1.58 30.60 -3.55
C ALA A 838 1.49 30.94 -2.07
N ASP A 839 0.90 32.10 -1.76
CA ASP A 839 0.71 32.59 -0.40
C ASP A 839 -0.77 32.55 -0.02
N VAL A 840 -1.23 31.33 0.26
CA VAL A 840 -2.65 31.01 0.33
C VAL A 840 -3.32 31.60 1.58
N GLY A 841 -2.57 31.75 2.67
CA GLY A 841 -3.07 32.32 3.94
C GLY A 841 -3.11 33.86 3.99
N ALA A 842 -2.69 34.55 2.93
CA ALA A 842 -2.67 36.01 2.87
C ALA A 842 -4.01 36.59 2.39
N LYS A 843 -4.20 37.92 2.52
CA LYS A 843 -5.35 38.59 1.89
C LYS A 843 -5.24 38.52 0.38
N THR A 844 -6.38 38.24 -0.27
CA THR A 844 -6.51 38.16 -1.72
C THR A 844 -6.05 39.46 -2.39
N LYS A 845 -5.14 39.32 -3.36
CA LYS A 845 -4.64 40.39 -4.24
C LYS A 845 -4.44 39.84 -5.65
N PRO A 846 -4.50 40.67 -6.71
CA PRO A 846 -4.18 40.24 -8.07
C PRO A 846 -2.81 39.57 -8.14
N GLY A 847 -2.69 38.58 -9.03
CA GLY A 847 -1.41 37.93 -9.28
C GLY A 847 -0.37 38.90 -9.85
N GLY A 848 0.90 38.70 -9.51
CA GLY A 848 2.01 39.53 -10.00
C GLY A 848 3.17 38.69 -10.51
N VAL A 849 4.13 39.32 -11.18
CA VAL A 849 5.33 38.64 -11.71
C VAL A 849 6.59 39.42 -11.44
N GLN A 850 7.70 38.72 -11.21
CA GLN A 850 9.01 39.32 -10.98
C GLN A 850 10.11 38.39 -11.50
N ARG A 851 11.16 38.92 -12.15
CA ARG A 851 12.34 38.11 -12.51
C ARG A 851 13.14 37.76 -11.26
N ILE A 852 13.56 36.50 -11.15
CA ILE A 852 14.43 36.04 -10.06
C ILE A 852 15.87 36.43 -10.41
N LYS A 853 16.51 37.19 -9.52
CA LYS A 853 17.85 37.77 -9.71
C LYS A 853 18.87 36.69 -10.04
N ASP A 854 19.75 37.02 -11.00
CA ASP A 854 20.85 36.16 -11.47
C ASP A 854 20.39 34.78 -11.97
N THR A 855 19.15 34.72 -12.49
CA THR A 855 18.59 33.52 -13.12
C THR A 855 17.77 33.87 -14.37
N GLY A 856 17.51 32.88 -15.22
CA GLY A 856 16.56 32.99 -16.33
C GLY A 856 15.08 32.81 -15.95
N SER A 857 14.75 32.63 -14.65
CA SER A 857 13.41 32.26 -14.19
C SER A 857 12.52 33.47 -13.84
N LEU A 858 11.22 33.31 -14.03
CA LEU A 858 10.19 34.28 -13.63
C LEU A 858 9.37 33.73 -12.45
N GLN A 859 9.31 34.49 -11.36
CA GLN A 859 8.46 34.22 -10.22
C GLN A 859 7.04 34.75 -10.48
N LEU A 860 6.05 33.87 -10.43
CA LEU A 860 4.63 34.16 -10.42
C LEU A 860 4.15 34.19 -8.97
N TRP A 861 3.47 35.26 -8.55
CA TRP A 861 2.94 35.36 -7.20
C TRP A 861 1.43 35.31 -7.17
N ILE A 862 0.88 34.41 -6.34
CA ILE A 862 -0.56 34.21 -6.14
C ILE A 862 -0.87 34.33 -4.64
N ARG A 863 -1.99 34.97 -4.27
CA ARG A 863 -2.36 35.31 -2.87
C ARG A 863 -3.83 35.09 -2.54
N GLY A 864 -4.08 34.62 -1.31
CA GLY A 864 -5.41 34.41 -0.76
C GLY A 864 -6.16 33.29 -1.47
N LEU A 865 -7.43 33.09 -1.11
CA LEU A 865 -8.38 32.14 -1.72
C LEU A 865 -9.70 32.80 -2.16
N ASP A 866 -9.91 34.08 -1.82
CA ASP A 866 -11.15 34.78 -2.15
C ASP A 866 -11.21 35.15 -3.64
N PRO A 867 -12.40 35.44 -4.18
CA PRO A 867 -12.53 36.02 -5.50
C PRO A 867 -11.72 37.32 -5.64
N PRO A 868 -11.19 37.64 -6.83
CA PRO A 868 -11.41 36.98 -8.12
C PRO A 868 -10.34 35.92 -8.49
N ASN A 869 -9.52 35.47 -7.53
CA ASN A 869 -8.41 34.55 -7.82
C ASN A 869 -8.90 33.11 -8.03
N TYR A 870 -8.11 32.31 -8.78
CA TYR A 870 -8.36 30.91 -9.13
C TYR A 870 -9.65 30.62 -9.93
N PRO A 871 -9.65 30.89 -11.25
CA PRO A 871 -10.75 30.52 -12.15
C PRO A 871 -11.15 29.05 -12.08
N CYS A 872 -10.19 28.15 -11.85
CA CYS A 872 -10.44 26.72 -11.75
C CYS A 872 -11.42 26.33 -10.64
N LEU A 873 -11.48 27.09 -9.53
CA LEU A 873 -12.40 26.81 -8.44
C LEU A 873 -13.86 27.09 -8.83
N ASP A 874 -14.07 28.11 -9.67
CA ASP A 874 -15.39 28.45 -10.21
C ASP A 874 -15.79 27.47 -11.32
N GLU A 875 -14.84 27.12 -12.19
CA GLU A 875 -15.04 26.16 -13.28
C GLU A 875 -15.39 24.75 -12.76
N LEU A 876 -14.97 24.38 -11.55
CA LEU A 876 -15.39 23.12 -10.93
C LEU A 876 -16.52 23.29 -9.90
N GLU A 877 -17.00 24.51 -9.66
CA GLU A 877 -18.02 24.82 -8.65
C GLU A 877 -17.66 24.33 -7.24
N ILE A 878 -16.37 24.39 -6.87
CA ILE A 878 -15.86 23.90 -5.57
C ILE A 878 -15.27 24.97 -4.67
N ARG A 879 -15.35 26.26 -5.05
CA ARG A 879 -14.75 27.37 -4.29
C ARG A 879 -15.10 27.34 -2.80
N SER A 880 -16.38 27.20 -2.46
CA SER A 880 -16.85 27.18 -1.06
C SER A 880 -16.22 26.02 -0.28
N ALA A 881 -16.17 24.83 -0.88
CA ALA A 881 -15.56 23.65 -0.28
C ALA A 881 -14.03 23.83 -0.07
N VAL A 882 -13.33 24.43 -1.02
CA VAL A 882 -11.89 24.71 -0.92
C VAL A 882 -11.59 25.77 0.15
N ILE A 883 -12.40 26.83 0.26
CA ILE A 883 -12.26 27.84 1.32
C ILE A 883 -12.48 27.20 2.69
N LYS A 884 -13.52 26.37 2.85
CA LYS A 884 -13.78 25.62 4.08
C LYS A 884 -12.59 24.71 4.44
N PHE A 885 -12.17 23.88 3.49
CA PHE A 885 -11.00 23.00 3.64
C PHE A 885 -9.74 23.79 4.06
N GLY A 886 -9.47 24.92 3.41
CA GLY A 886 -8.35 25.80 3.74
C GLY A 886 -8.43 26.38 5.16
N ASN A 887 -9.62 26.81 5.59
CA ASN A 887 -9.84 27.32 6.95
C ASN A 887 -9.60 26.25 8.01
N ASP A 888 -10.11 25.03 7.80
CA ASP A 888 -9.95 23.91 8.74
C ASP A 888 -8.49 23.47 8.87
N VAL A 889 -7.73 23.51 7.76
CA VAL A 889 -6.28 23.32 7.77
C VAL A 889 -5.55 24.42 8.56
N VAL A 890 -6.00 25.68 8.48
CA VAL A 890 -5.33 26.85 9.09
C VAL A 890 -5.64 27.05 10.58
N GLN A 891 -6.75 26.52 11.10
CA GLN A 891 -7.22 26.75 12.48
C GLN A 891 -6.63 25.79 13.53
N ARG A 892 -5.80 24.81 13.15
CA ARG A 892 -5.24 23.80 14.06
C ARG A 892 -3.95 24.25 14.76
N ALA A 893 -3.80 23.92 16.04
CA ALA A 893 -2.61 24.24 16.85
C ALA A 893 -1.36 23.46 16.39
N ASP A 894 -0.17 24.02 16.62
CA ASP A 894 1.12 23.47 16.19
C ASP A 894 1.82 22.75 17.36
N TYR A 895 2.01 21.42 17.27
CA TYR A 895 2.76 20.63 18.26
C TYR A 895 4.06 20.08 17.65
N ASP A 896 5.09 20.93 17.62
CA ASP A 896 6.27 20.72 16.79
C ASP A 896 7.28 19.65 17.28
N VAL A 897 7.06 18.97 18.41
CA VAL A 897 8.19 18.32 19.14
C VAL A 897 8.08 16.81 19.37
N TYR A 898 6.95 16.14 19.12
CA TYR A 898 6.80 14.72 19.50
C TYR A 898 6.70 13.69 18.36
N ASN A 899 6.98 14.08 17.11
CA ASN A 899 6.91 13.14 15.99
C ASN A 899 8.17 13.24 15.10
N ARG A 900 9.24 12.57 15.52
CA ARG A 900 10.41 12.27 14.68
C ARG A 900 10.72 10.77 14.80
N MET A 901 10.74 10.10 13.65
CA MET A 901 11.36 8.79 13.47
C MET A 901 12.74 8.98 12.83
N PRO A 902 13.78 8.27 13.29
CA PRO A 902 14.97 7.98 12.48
C PRO A 902 14.56 7.14 11.26
N ASN A 903 15.10 7.48 10.09
CA ASN A 903 14.79 6.83 8.81
C ASN A 903 15.51 5.46 8.69
N PRO A 904 14.85 4.39 8.23
CA PRO A 904 15.50 3.11 7.88
C PRO A 904 16.47 3.16 6.67
N MET A 905 16.62 4.30 6.00
CA MET A 905 17.63 4.57 4.96
C MET A 905 18.86 5.34 5.49
N ASP A 906 19.22 5.15 6.76
CA ASP A 906 20.48 5.63 7.31
C ASP A 906 21.65 5.17 6.42
N LEU A 907 22.24 6.11 5.68
CA LEU A 907 23.50 5.94 4.96
C LEU A 907 24.71 6.40 5.79
N ASP A 908 24.57 6.48 7.11
CA ASP A 908 25.68 6.68 8.05
C ASP A 908 26.13 5.36 8.73
N VAL A 909 26.10 4.25 7.99
CA VAL A 909 26.93 3.07 8.32
C VAL A 909 27.69 2.55 7.10
N VAL A 910 28.41 3.43 6.38
CA VAL A 910 29.65 3.04 5.67
C VAL A 910 30.63 4.22 5.67
N HIS A 911 31.43 4.33 6.74
CA HIS A 911 32.89 4.55 6.72
C HIS A 911 33.38 5.06 8.09
N VAL A 912 33.58 4.13 9.03
CA VAL A 912 34.70 4.23 9.97
C VAL A 912 35.37 2.86 10.03
N SER A 913 36.09 2.52 8.97
CA SER A 913 37.28 1.69 9.11
C SER A 913 38.40 2.63 9.51
N ASP A 914 38.65 2.72 10.81
CA ASP A 914 39.96 2.90 11.45
C ASP A 914 39.71 3.06 12.96
N ILE A 915 39.48 1.92 13.63
CA ILE A 915 39.80 1.82 15.05
C ILE A 915 41.29 1.47 15.09
N ASP A 916 42.10 2.50 15.26
CA ASP A 916 43.47 2.33 15.74
C ASP A 916 43.41 1.98 17.24
N LEU A 917 43.96 0.81 17.54
CA LEU A 917 44.02 0.20 18.85
C LEU A 917 45.15 0.83 19.67
N THR A 918 45.02 2.07 20.13
CA THR A 918 45.85 2.58 21.24
C THR A 918 45.20 3.76 21.95
N ALA A 919 44.59 3.52 23.11
CA ALA A 919 44.76 4.34 24.32
C ALA A 919 43.88 3.80 25.43
N THR A 920 44.47 2.90 26.21
CA THR A 920 44.15 2.64 27.61
C THR A 920 44.02 3.93 28.42
N SER A 921 42.89 4.15 29.09
CA SER A 921 42.86 4.52 30.52
C SER A 921 41.43 4.54 31.06
N ALA A 922 41.30 3.96 32.24
CA ALA A 922 40.11 3.78 33.07
C ALA A 922 39.39 5.10 33.44
N PRO A 923 38.15 5.02 33.97
CA PRO A 923 37.40 6.17 34.43
C PRO A 923 37.83 6.54 35.85
N ASP A 924 38.23 7.79 36.07
CA ASP A 924 38.40 8.34 37.42
C ASP A 924 37.61 9.66 37.57
N SER A 925 36.61 9.55 38.44
CA SER A 925 36.26 10.39 39.60
C SER A 925 36.43 11.93 39.61
N ALA A 926 35.51 12.53 40.38
CA ALA A 926 35.62 13.82 41.10
C ALA A 926 35.57 15.07 40.21
N ALA A 927 34.67 16.03 40.37
CA ALA A 927 34.29 16.89 41.51
C ALA A 927 34.26 18.31 40.91
N VAL A 928 33.14 19.02 41.00
CA VAL A 928 33.02 20.27 41.79
C VAL A 928 34.26 21.15 41.72
N THR A 929 34.17 22.30 41.02
CA THR A 929 34.49 23.62 41.59
C THR A 929 34.01 24.75 40.68
N ASP A 930 33.36 25.72 41.33
CA ASP A 930 33.10 27.09 40.89
C ASP A 930 34.29 27.77 40.22
N HIS A 931 34.00 28.66 39.24
CA HIS A 931 34.43 30.05 39.35
C HIS A 931 33.62 30.99 38.44
N ASN A 932 33.03 31.99 39.10
CA ASN A 932 32.56 33.29 38.60
C ASN A 932 33.56 33.92 37.59
N GLN A 933 33.20 34.84 36.69
CA GLN A 933 32.64 36.16 36.99
C GLN A 933 32.32 36.93 35.68
N ASP A 934 31.48 37.96 35.84
CA ASP A 934 31.19 39.11 34.95
C ASP A 934 30.09 38.91 33.88
N GLY A 935 28.94 39.59 33.87
CA GLY A 935 28.44 40.71 34.68
C GLY A 935 27.93 41.84 33.78
N GLU A 936 26.61 41.96 33.60
CA GLU A 936 25.80 43.22 33.45
C GLU A 936 24.37 42.84 32.97
N ARG A 937 23.36 42.86 33.86
CA ARG A 937 22.42 43.98 34.19
C ARG A 937 21.58 44.40 32.96
N LEU A 938 20.25 44.51 32.95
CA LEU A 938 19.15 44.64 33.91
C LEU A 938 17.87 44.32 33.09
N SER A 939 16.88 43.54 33.56
CA SER A 939 15.66 43.92 34.30
C SER A 939 14.52 43.14 33.61
N SER A 940 13.49 42.58 34.22
CA SER A 940 12.99 42.57 35.59
C SER A 940 11.76 41.66 35.60
N SER A 941 11.53 40.96 36.73
CA SER A 941 10.23 40.58 37.34
C SER A 941 9.22 39.77 36.50
N SER A 942 8.55 38.72 36.96
CA SER A 942 8.30 38.15 38.29
C SER A 942 7.47 36.88 38.03
N SER A 943 7.95 35.69 38.39
CA SER A 943 7.53 34.93 39.58
C SER A 943 6.01 34.87 39.82
N LEU A 944 5.43 33.68 39.65
CA LEU A 944 4.28 33.24 40.45
C LEU A 944 4.47 31.77 40.80
N SER A 945 4.72 31.58 42.09
CA SER A 945 4.83 30.34 42.83
C SER A 945 3.46 29.66 42.97
N LEU A 946 3.48 28.34 42.82
CA LEU A 946 2.44 27.42 43.24
C LEU A 946 2.28 27.47 44.76
N GLN A 947 1.05 27.67 45.23
CA GLN A 947 0.59 27.23 46.53
C GLN A 947 -0.61 26.31 46.34
N VAL A 948 -0.47 25.14 46.96
CA VAL A 948 -1.46 24.11 47.19
C VAL A 948 -2.24 24.53 48.43
N GLU A 949 -3.57 24.46 48.39
CA GLU A 949 -4.40 24.28 49.57
C GLU A 949 -5.71 23.56 49.16
N ASP A 950 -6.14 22.71 50.07
CA ASP A 950 -7.08 21.60 49.94
C ASP A 950 -8.58 21.98 49.95
N GLU A 951 -9.38 20.92 49.83
CA GLU A 951 -10.71 20.69 50.42
C GLU A 951 -12.00 20.84 49.58
N GLU A 952 -12.51 19.64 49.23
CA GLU A 952 -13.85 19.12 49.57
C GLU A 952 -15.13 19.53 48.81
N MET A 953 -15.68 18.49 48.15
CA MET A 953 -17.05 17.95 48.25
C MET A 953 -18.25 18.56 47.48
N LEU A 954 -18.99 17.58 46.93
CA LEU A 954 -20.45 17.49 46.74
C LEU A 954 -21.08 17.94 45.39
N THR A 955 -21.32 16.91 44.57
CA THR A 955 -22.61 16.57 43.90
C THR A 955 -23.26 17.57 42.94
N SER A 956 -23.27 17.22 41.65
CA SER A 956 -24.46 16.76 40.91
C SER A 956 -24.01 15.96 39.69
#